data_AF-A0A5N5LVE2-F1
#
_entry.id   AF-A0A5N5LVE2-F1
#
_cell.length_a   1.000
_cell.length_b   1.000
_cell.length_c   1.000
_cell.angle_alpha   90.00
_cell.angle_beta   90.00
_cell.angle_gamma   90.00
#
_symmetry.space_group_name_H-M   'P 1'
#
loop_
_entity.id
_entity.type
_entity.pdbx_description
1 polymer ?
#
loop_
_entity_poly.entity_id
_entity_poly.type
_entity_poly.pdbx_seq_one_letter_code
_entity_poly.pdbx_strand_id
1 'polypeptide(L)'
;MSPIMPGRIPLPVVNSPEKVQLARLSHVYVSHPNLEDFEEFAKNFGFIEEAREEGVIYYRGYGKDMCCYVATRSTDGKRHFEGAAYVAKTEADFLKAAALPGSSPTKVNHGPCGGQHTSLSSPSGTKIHVLWGVNERPVLPVSATAIQKGATNTALDKHRKAGTFQRFKIGPAMVHKLGHYGFITSKFDDDFLFYTQKFNFCPSDVLYEEVNGEQVDSLTFMHLDQGQEYSDHHTLFLSRAPPNFQEAHKVHHCSFEVEDIDTQLLGHEYLLSKGYSPIWGVGRHIYGSQIFDYWKDTSGFAIEHYADGDMVNTDNPTGRDKSDGPASMYIWGPVRPEGGVHHRLMGMDTSTSTDSTSRKHHQNGLVLMPKNFLEIERPATVVIVGAGPSGLALGALLGRMGTRVIILERDTEVCEDPRGIVVNGDAVRISYQVGIGEGLTKRIGKDIGILNFHRGNFRVPPFMTFDINVDWAQQSVSNNVTQFQPNYEREIRALLKDFPSCKLRTGCEVLRRTQDGDKTVVGYRDQSGTDHCIRTSWLVGADGKRGVVRKKFLEPEGIKQEDGPWTYVGTWVATNLKITTPTPESHPKFPLWKLGYTPQQIHDAFWPSGFHFCNDSQRPSVSGRFGPAGSGFWRHEYSVEPTDNLEDVEGQFWELFGPWMVVQGSKFSRGLGNVEFPRDCIEVIRCRPFTFATKIVNRWYSNNTMLIGDAAHVFPPFGGQGIATGIRDAQALAWRLTVMSRLNLGLHTREKILRGWSQERRHAWNAAMQATKLNGSIVNERSLLGGLLYRTWMRVLWWFPTIAHYKTHQAFRDKLVFSQETCPDGFFLGDAGGGQKIAQVWVRQPGCKPQLSDSAFLRDLSGLSLLVLVTEQSWINRQDIARLLEEADLPDGLLRVENVSFYQLDGDNARTAYYPCSADDLVREGIKPIQGYACTAVEDRLGHGVRLVLLRPDFYVHSVAASIEEMAENLRKVKEYFG
;
A
#
# COMPACT_ATOMS: atom_id res chain seq x y z
N MET A 1 38.17 38.98 -17.32
CA MET A 1 37.74 37.61 -17.01
C MET A 1 37.94 37.40 -15.52
N SER A 2 36.87 37.21 -14.75
CA SER A 2 36.98 36.83 -13.34
C SER A 2 37.70 35.49 -13.23
N PRO A 3 38.61 35.29 -12.26
CA PRO A 3 39.24 33.99 -12.06
C PRO A 3 38.17 32.94 -11.79
N ILE A 4 38.23 31.83 -12.53
CA ILE A 4 37.32 30.70 -12.39
C ILE A 4 37.53 30.13 -11.00
N MET A 5 36.51 30.18 -10.15
CA MET A 5 36.52 29.41 -8.91
C MET A 5 36.32 27.94 -9.31
N PRO A 6 37.23 27.03 -8.92
CA PRO A 6 37.06 25.61 -9.20
C PRO A 6 35.68 25.15 -8.76
N GLY A 7 34.96 24.46 -9.65
CA GLY A 7 33.60 24.00 -9.37
C GLY A 7 32.47 24.97 -9.76
N ARG A 8 32.72 26.19 -10.23
CA ARG A 8 31.63 27.12 -10.63
C ARG A 8 31.86 27.77 -12.00
N ILE A 9 30.89 27.61 -12.90
CA ILE A 9 30.84 28.17 -14.25
C ILE A 9 30.69 29.71 -14.17
N PRO A 10 31.52 30.47 -14.90
CA PRO A 10 31.36 31.92 -14.99
C PRO A 10 30.18 32.27 -15.92
N LEU A 11 29.12 32.85 -15.36
CA LEU A 11 27.97 33.38 -16.12
C LEU A 11 28.00 34.93 -16.11
N PRO A 12 27.54 35.60 -17.18
CA PRO A 12 27.03 35.01 -18.42
C PRO A 12 28.14 34.50 -19.34
N VAL A 13 27.86 33.44 -20.09
CA VAL A 13 28.68 33.02 -21.23
C VAL A 13 28.05 33.59 -22.50
N VAL A 14 28.85 34.30 -23.29
CA VAL A 14 28.39 34.99 -24.50
C VAL A 14 29.17 34.48 -25.71
N ASN A 15 28.49 34.27 -26.82
CA ASN A 15 29.11 33.93 -28.09
C ASN A 15 29.92 35.11 -28.67
N SER A 16 30.91 34.82 -29.50
CA SER A 16 31.66 35.81 -30.27
C SER A 16 31.87 35.29 -31.71
N PRO A 17 31.79 36.15 -32.74
CA PRO A 17 32.08 35.77 -34.13
C PRO A 17 33.48 35.18 -34.36
N GLU A 18 34.43 35.44 -33.45
CA GLU A 18 35.78 34.87 -33.49
C GLU A 18 35.79 33.35 -33.23
N LYS A 19 34.79 32.83 -32.52
CA LYS A 19 34.63 31.39 -32.26
C LYS A 19 34.14 30.68 -33.53
N VAL A 20 34.29 29.36 -33.57
CA VAL A 20 33.69 28.52 -34.61
C VAL A 20 32.17 28.57 -34.48
N GLN A 21 31.49 29.07 -35.51
CA GLN A 21 30.03 29.10 -35.53
C GLN A 21 29.49 27.80 -36.13
N LEU A 22 28.82 27.01 -35.30
CA LEU A 22 28.10 25.81 -35.71
C LEU A 22 26.64 26.17 -35.95
N ALA A 23 26.05 25.66 -37.03
CA ALA A 23 24.64 25.89 -37.36
C ALA A 23 23.70 24.94 -36.62
N ARG A 24 24.09 23.66 -36.51
CA ARG A 24 23.23 22.59 -35.96
C ARG A 24 24.00 21.30 -35.71
N LEU A 25 23.47 20.47 -34.83
CA LEU A 25 23.84 19.07 -34.68
C LEU A 25 23.27 18.25 -35.86
N SER A 26 24.04 17.30 -36.39
CA SER A 26 23.64 16.46 -37.53
C SER A 26 23.45 15.00 -37.11
N HIS A 27 24.51 14.34 -36.64
CA HIS A 27 24.48 12.92 -36.27
C HIS A 27 25.53 12.55 -35.22
N VAL A 28 25.39 11.35 -34.67
CA VAL A 28 26.41 10.70 -33.82
C VAL A 28 27.06 9.51 -34.53
N TYR A 29 28.33 9.28 -34.23
CA TYR A 29 29.06 8.09 -34.66
C TYR A 29 29.12 7.10 -33.49
N VAL A 30 28.62 5.89 -33.71
CA VAL A 30 28.55 4.86 -32.66
C VAL A 30 29.00 3.52 -33.21
N SER A 31 29.92 2.87 -32.50
CA SER A 31 30.38 1.52 -32.83
C SER A 31 29.70 0.50 -31.92
N HIS A 32 29.10 -0.53 -32.50
CA HIS A 32 28.41 -1.61 -31.80
C HIS A 32 29.19 -2.92 -31.90
N PRO A 33 29.19 -3.76 -30.84
CA PRO A 33 29.75 -5.11 -30.90
C PRO A 33 29.09 -6.01 -31.97
N ASN A 34 27.78 -5.84 -32.14
CA ASN A 34 26.96 -6.59 -33.09
C ASN A 34 26.03 -5.59 -33.80
N LEU A 35 26.28 -5.36 -35.10
CA LEU A 35 25.49 -4.42 -35.89
C LEU A 35 24.13 -5.00 -36.26
N GLU A 36 24.07 -6.30 -36.48
CA GLU A 36 22.86 -7.03 -36.86
C GLU A 36 21.80 -6.96 -35.75
N ASP A 37 22.21 -7.08 -34.48
CA ASP A 37 21.30 -6.91 -33.34
C ASP A 37 20.79 -5.47 -33.23
N PHE A 38 21.65 -4.48 -33.52
CA PHE A 38 21.26 -3.07 -33.48
C PHE A 38 20.27 -2.70 -34.60
N GLU A 39 20.36 -3.33 -35.76
CA GLU A 39 19.52 -3.02 -36.92
C GLU A 39 18.02 -3.22 -36.65
N GLU A 40 17.65 -4.34 -36.03
CA GLU A 40 16.25 -4.60 -35.68
C GLU A 40 15.74 -3.58 -34.65
N PHE A 41 16.57 -3.26 -33.65
CA PHE A 41 16.25 -2.21 -32.68
C PHE A 41 16.10 -0.84 -33.36
N ALA A 42 17.03 -0.45 -34.23
CA ALA A 42 17.02 0.84 -34.90
C ALA A 42 15.72 1.05 -35.70
N LYS A 43 15.31 0.02 -36.45
CA LYS A 43 14.04 0.01 -37.17
C LYS A 43 12.83 0.12 -36.24
N ASN A 44 12.82 -0.61 -35.13
CA ASN A 44 11.71 -0.57 -34.17
C ASN A 44 11.67 0.73 -33.36
N PHE A 45 12.83 1.35 -33.13
CA PHE A 45 12.97 2.64 -32.48
C PHE A 45 12.47 3.77 -33.36
N GLY A 46 12.54 3.61 -34.69
CA GLY A 46 11.98 4.57 -35.66
C GLY A 46 13.02 5.23 -36.55
N PHE A 47 14.24 4.69 -36.61
CA PHE A 47 15.23 5.05 -37.62
C PHE A 47 14.88 4.45 -38.98
N ILE A 48 15.33 5.14 -40.03
CA ILE A 48 15.23 4.68 -41.41
C ILE A 48 16.65 4.49 -41.95
N GLU A 49 16.95 3.32 -42.50
CA GLU A 49 18.23 3.11 -43.19
C GLU A 49 18.26 3.94 -44.48
N GLU A 50 19.28 4.78 -44.63
CA GLU A 50 19.52 5.59 -45.83
C GLU A 50 20.51 4.90 -46.77
N ALA A 51 21.61 4.39 -46.22
CA ALA A 51 22.64 3.73 -47.00
C ALA A 51 23.43 2.73 -46.13
N ARG A 52 24.10 1.80 -46.80
CA ARG A 52 25.03 0.85 -46.19
C ARG A 52 26.24 0.69 -47.08
N GLU A 53 27.41 1.05 -46.56
CA GLU A 53 28.67 1.09 -47.30
C GLU A 53 29.79 0.56 -46.41
N GLU A 54 30.59 -0.38 -46.91
CA GLU A 54 31.81 -0.87 -46.24
C GLU A 54 31.62 -1.32 -44.76
N GLY A 55 30.45 -1.84 -44.40
CA GLY A 55 30.15 -2.26 -43.02
C GLY A 55 29.74 -1.10 -42.08
N VAL A 56 29.43 0.07 -42.64
CA VAL A 56 28.82 1.22 -41.98
C VAL A 56 27.34 1.30 -42.39
N ILE A 57 26.45 1.53 -41.43
CA ILE A 57 25.02 1.75 -41.67
C ILE A 57 24.69 3.20 -41.32
N TYR A 58 24.09 3.91 -42.27
CA TYR A 58 23.67 5.30 -42.10
C TYR A 58 22.17 5.34 -41.85
N TYR A 59 21.78 5.70 -40.64
CA TYR A 59 20.38 5.87 -40.26
C TYR A 59 20.00 7.34 -40.27
N ARG A 60 18.80 7.61 -40.78
CA ARG A 60 18.20 8.94 -40.86
C ARG A 60 16.84 8.99 -40.18
N GLY A 61 16.38 10.21 -39.96
CA GLY A 61 14.98 10.52 -39.68
C GLY A 61 14.20 10.95 -40.92
N TYR A 62 13.09 11.64 -40.69
CA TYR A 62 12.31 12.32 -41.74
C TYR A 62 12.64 13.83 -41.89
N GLY A 63 13.56 14.35 -41.06
CA GLY A 63 14.09 15.71 -41.16
C GLY A 63 15.05 15.91 -42.34
N LYS A 64 15.70 17.08 -42.37
CA LYS A 64 16.53 17.51 -43.51
C LYS A 64 17.92 16.88 -43.59
N ASP A 65 18.37 16.23 -42.52
CA ASP A 65 19.66 15.54 -42.46
C ASP A 65 19.65 14.22 -43.24
N MET A 66 20.73 13.96 -43.96
CA MET A 66 20.95 12.67 -44.62
C MET A 66 21.20 11.53 -43.64
N CYS A 67 21.74 11.85 -42.46
CA CYS A 67 22.04 10.90 -41.39
C CYS A 67 21.79 11.57 -40.03
N CYS A 68 21.26 10.84 -39.05
CA CYS A 68 21.17 11.23 -37.64
C CYS A 68 21.90 10.25 -36.70
N TYR A 69 22.21 9.05 -37.19
CA TYR A 69 22.95 8.03 -36.45
C TYR A 69 23.80 7.21 -37.44
N VAL A 70 25.11 7.14 -37.22
CA VAL A 70 26.04 6.35 -38.05
C VAL A 70 26.56 5.19 -37.22
N ALA A 71 26.17 3.97 -37.60
CA ALA A 71 26.48 2.75 -36.87
C ALA A 71 27.59 1.96 -37.58
N THR A 72 28.64 1.60 -36.85
CA THR A 72 29.73 0.74 -37.33
C THR A 72 29.94 -0.48 -36.43
N ARG A 73 30.62 -1.50 -36.93
CA ARG A 73 31.00 -2.66 -36.11
C ARG A 73 32.29 -2.37 -35.37
N SER A 74 32.32 -2.60 -34.06
CA SER A 74 33.54 -2.44 -33.28
C SER A 74 34.54 -3.55 -33.54
N THR A 75 35.83 -3.19 -33.51
CA THR A 75 36.94 -4.12 -33.76
C THR A 75 37.34 -4.91 -32.52
N ASP A 76 37.04 -4.40 -31.31
CA ASP A 76 37.37 -5.01 -30.02
C ASP A 76 36.17 -5.69 -29.33
N GLY A 77 35.03 -5.75 -30.02
CA GLY A 77 33.79 -6.32 -29.48
C GLY A 77 33.16 -5.49 -28.34
N LYS A 78 33.62 -4.25 -28.12
CA LYS A 78 33.03 -3.31 -27.15
C LYS A 78 32.26 -2.21 -27.86
N ARG A 79 31.40 -1.53 -27.12
CA ARG A 79 30.65 -0.39 -27.65
C ARG A 79 31.48 0.89 -27.51
N HIS A 80 31.50 1.75 -28.55
CA HIS A 80 32.24 3.01 -28.52
C HIS A 80 31.38 4.16 -29.03
N PHE A 81 31.36 5.27 -28.27
CA PHE A 81 30.80 6.53 -28.74
C PHE A 81 31.93 7.33 -29.38
N GLU A 82 31.92 7.43 -30.71
CA GLU A 82 33.02 8.01 -31.48
C GLU A 82 32.88 9.53 -31.68
N GLY A 83 31.84 10.14 -31.14
CA GLY A 83 31.63 11.58 -31.14
C GLY A 83 30.36 12.03 -31.89
N ALA A 84 30.11 13.33 -31.82
CA ALA A 84 28.97 13.96 -32.47
C ALA A 84 29.42 14.93 -33.56
N ALA A 85 28.66 15.01 -34.64
CA ALA A 85 28.96 15.79 -35.82
C ALA A 85 28.06 17.03 -35.93
N TYR A 86 28.68 18.19 -36.08
CA TYR A 86 28.03 19.48 -36.19
C TYR A 86 28.33 20.10 -37.55
N VAL A 87 27.34 20.73 -38.16
CA VAL A 87 27.51 21.45 -39.43
C VAL A 87 28.01 22.86 -39.13
N ALA A 88 29.12 23.26 -39.74
CA ALA A 88 29.61 24.64 -39.66
C ALA A 88 28.63 25.60 -40.36
N LYS A 89 28.44 26.80 -39.80
CA LYS A 89 27.53 27.80 -40.35
C LYS A 89 28.00 28.33 -41.71
N THR A 90 29.31 28.44 -41.88
CA THR A 90 29.96 28.85 -43.13
C THR A 90 31.23 28.04 -43.38
N GLU A 91 31.74 28.08 -44.61
CA GLU A 91 33.05 27.51 -44.95
C GLU A 91 34.17 28.11 -44.09
N ALA A 92 34.09 29.41 -43.81
CA ALA A 92 35.06 30.08 -42.96
C ALA A 92 35.06 29.50 -41.55
N ASP A 93 33.89 29.18 -40.99
CA ASP A 93 33.79 28.54 -39.67
C ASP A 93 34.34 27.10 -39.67
N PHE A 94 34.16 26.36 -40.76
CA PHE A 94 34.80 25.05 -40.93
C PHE A 94 36.33 25.17 -40.96
N LEU A 95 36.87 26.14 -41.70
CA LEU A 95 38.31 26.39 -41.75
C LEU A 95 38.85 26.85 -40.40
N LYS A 96 38.11 27.67 -39.64
CA LYS A 96 38.44 27.99 -38.24
C LYS A 96 38.56 26.72 -37.40
N ALA A 97 37.59 25.81 -37.51
CA ALA A 97 37.61 24.55 -36.78
C ALA A 97 38.81 23.67 -37.17
N ALA A 98 39.12 23.58 -38.46
CA ALA A 98 40.27 22.82 -38.97
C ALA A 98 41.62 23.41 -38.53
N ALA A 99 41.67 24.73 -38.29
CA ALA A 99 42.86 25.43 -37.81
C ALA A 99 43.05 25.38 -36.28
N LEU A 100 42.07 24.88 -35.51
CA LEU A 100 42.21 24.77 -34.05
C LEU A 100 43.34 23.79 -33.67
N PRO A 101 44.14 24.10 -32.63
CA PRO A 101 45.14 23.17 -32.13
C PRO A 101 44.52 21.83 -31.70
N GLY A 102 45.05 20.74 -32.24
CA GLY A 102 44.57 19.37 -32.02
C GLY A 102 43.55 18.85 -33.04
N SER A 103 43.14 19.68 -34.01
CA SER A 103 42.23 19.25 -35.06
C SER A 103 42.90 18.26 -36.01
N SER A 104 42.16 17.22 -36.41
CA SER A 104 42.62 16.28 -37.42
C SER A 104 42.75 16.95 -38.79
N PRO A 105 43.60 16.46 -39.70
CA PRO A 105 43.59 16.89 -41.09
C PRO A 105 42.17 16.79 -41.67
N THR A 106 41.81 17.74 -42.53
CA THR A 106 40.55 17.73 -43.27
C THR A 106 40.46 16.49 -44.14
N LYS A 107 39.34 15.78 -44.06
CA LYS A 107 39.06 14.57 -44.83
C LYS A 107 37.73 14.71 -45.56
N VAL A 108 37.59 13.98 -46.66
CA VAL A 108 36.28 13.79 -47.31
C VAL A 108 35.40 13.01 -46.33
N ASN A 109 34.15 13.44 -46.19
CA ASN A 109 33.15 12.74 -45.42
C ASN A 109 32.43 11.72 -46.33
N HIS A 110 32.71 10.44 -46.10
CA HIS A 110 32.18 9.34 -46.90
C HIS A 110 30.72 9.02 -46.53
N GLY A 111 29.99 8.38 -47.45
CA GLY A 111 28.58 8.03 -47.29
C GLY A 111 27.61 9.15 -47.69
N PRO A 112 26.30 8.97 -47.43
CA PRO A 112 25.22 9.81 -47.97
C PRO A 112 25.26 11.27 -47.47
N CYS A 113 25.84 11.50 -46.29
CA CYS A 113 26.00 12.84 -45.72
C CYS A 113 26.91 13.74 -46.59
N GLY A 114 27.91 13.18 -47.29
CA GLY A 114 28.81 13.93 -48.16
C GLY A 114 29.60 15.05 -47.47
N GLY A 115 30.35 15.82 -48.26
CA GLY A 115 31.10 16.99 -47.80
C GLY A 115 32.49 16.67 -47.24
N GLN A 116 32.97 17.54 -46.35
CA GLN A 116 34.27 17.43 -45.68
C GLN A 116 34.09 17.46 -44.17
N HIS A 117 34.99 16.80 -43.44
CA HIS A 117 35.02 16.82 -41.98
C HIS A 117 36.42 17.02 -41.41
N THR A 118 36.47 17.63 -40.22
CA THR A 118 37.63 17.65 -39.32
C THR A 118 37.15 17.27 -37.91
N SER A 119 38.03 16.67 -37.11
CA SER A 119 37.68 16.15 -35.78
C SER A 119 38.60 16.72 -34.72
N LEU A 120 38.04 17.07 -33.57
CA LEU A 120 38.78 17.55 -32.39
C LEU A 120 38.31 16.77 -31.16
N SER A 121 39.22 16.50 -30.23
CA SER A 121 38.88 15.87 -28.95
C SER A 121 38.81 16.92 -27.85
N SER A 122 37.80 16.83 -26.98
CA SER A 122 37.71 17.62 -25.76
C SER A 122 38.82 17.19 -24.78
N PRO A 123 39.10 17.98 -23.73
CA PRO A 123 40.04 17.62 -22.67
C PRO A 123 39.83 16.24 -22.03
N SER A 124 38.58 15.79 -21.89
CA SER A 124 38.25 14.44 -21.42
C SER A 124 38.31 13.34 -22.49
N GLY A 125 38.41 13.72 -23.76
CA GLY A 125 38.56 12.82 -24.90
C GLY A 125 37.30 12.61 -25.75
N THR A 126 36.17 13.25 -25.43
CA THR A 126 34.97 13.21 -26.27
C THR A 126 35.23 13.92 -27.60
N LYS A 127 34.95 13.27 -28.73
CA LYS A 127 35.17 13.84 -30.07
C LYS A 127 34.02 14.73 -30.52
N ILE A 128 34.36 15.87 -31.12
CA ILE A 128 33.46 16.70 -31.92
C ILE A 128 33.96 16.71 -33.37
N HIS A 129 33.06 16.39 -34.30
CA HIS A 129 33.33 16.49 -35.73
C HIS A 129 32.66 17.75 -36.27
N VAL A 130 33.39 18.54 -37.05
CA VAL A 130 32.83 19.71 -37.74
C VAL A 130 32.75 19.38 -39.22
N LEU A 131 31.57 19.58 -39.81
CA LEU A 131 31.24 19.23 -41.18
C LEU A 131 31.01 20.48 -42.03
N TRP A 132 31.37 20.42 -43.31
CA TRP A 132 31.06 21.44 -44.31
C TRP A 132 30.69 20.82 -45.66
N GLY A 133 29.78 21.48 -46.38
CA GLY A 133 29.32 21.02 -47.70
C GLY A 133 28.56 19.69 -47.64
N VAL A 134 27.85 19.43 -46.54
CA VAL A 134 27.01 18.24 -46.38
C VAL A 134 25.76 18.32 -47.25
N ASN A 135 25.30 17.17 -47.72
CA ASN A 135 24.05 17.03 -48.45
C ASN A 135 22.86 17.18 -47.49
N GLU A 136 21.77 17.78 -47.97
CA GLU A 136 20.47 17.84 -47.27
C GLU A 136 19.37 17.24 -48.15
N ARG A 137 18.27 16.82 -47.51
CA ARG A 137 17.10 16.25 -48.17
C ARG A 137 15.83 17.07 -47.89
N PRO A 138 14.79 16.98 -48.75
CA PRO A 138 13.48 17.50 -48.43
C PRO A 138 12.87 16.82 -47.19
N VAL A 139 12.24 17.60 -46.32
CA VAL A 139 11.49 17.10 -45.14
C VAL A 139 10.21 16.41 -45.62
N LEU A 140 9.94 15.21 -45.11
CA LEU A 140 8.76 14.43 -45.48
C LEU A 140 7.74 14.40 -44.32
N PRO A 141 6.43 14.54 -44.60
CA PRO A 141 5.41 14.29 -43.60
C PRO A 141 5.27 12.78 -43.39
N VAL A 142 5.79 12.25 -42.30
CA VAL A 142 5.70 10.82 -42.01
C VAL A 142 5.45 10.59 -40.54
N SER A 143 4.34 9.90 -40.24
CA SER A 143 4.16 9.21 -38.98
C SER A 143 3.73 7.79 -39.26
N ALA A 144 4.52 6.82 -38.78
CA ALA A 144 4.16 5.41 -38.89
C ALA A 144 2.93 5.07 -38.04
N THR A 145 2.60 5.93 -37.07
CA THR A 145 1.50 5.74 -36.12
C THR A 145 0.24 6.51 -36.53
N ALA A 146 0.34 7.61 -37.28
CA ALA A 146 -0.83 8.35 -37.75
C ALA A 146 -1.56 7.66 -38.92
N ILE A 147 -2.86 7.41 -38.76
CA ILE A 147 -3.77 7.03 -39.87
C ILE A 147 -4.45 8.29 -40.43
N GLN A 148 -4.91 9.16 -39.53
CA GLN A 148 -5.50 10.44 -39.86
C GLN A 148 -5.09 11.43 -38.77
N LYS A 149 -4.29 12.43 -39.13
CA LYS A 149 -3.80 13.46 -38.20
C LYS A 149 -4.17 14.84 -38.74
N GLY A 150 -4.71 15.67 -37.87
CA GLY A 150 -5.07 17.05 -38.18
C GLY A 150 -4.69 17.95 -37.01
N ALA A 151 -5.07 19.23 -37.08
CA ALA A 151 -4.75 20.18 -36.02
C ALA A 151 -5.17 19.67 -34.63
N THR A 152 -4.31 19.92 -33.65
CA THR A 152 -4.58 19.67 -32.23
C THR A 152 -5.63 20.64 -31.75
N ASN A 153 -6.61 20.14 -31.00
CA ASN A 153 -7.60 20.99 -30.34
C ASN A 153 -7.16 21.19 -28.89
N THR A 154 -7.23 22.42 -28.40
CA THR A 154 -7.13 22.70 -26.96
C THR A 154 -8.54 22.70 -26.35
N ALA A 155 -8.64 22.94 -25.03
CA ALA A 155 -9.94 23.07 -24.38
C ALA A 155 -10.74 24.27 -24.93
N LEU A 156 -10.04 25.37 -25.24
CA LEU A 156 -10.63 26.64 -25.66
C LEU A 156 -10.71 26.79 -27.19
N ASP A 157 -9.72 26.25 -27.90
CA ASP A 157 -9.59 26.42 -29.35
C ASP A 157 -9.75 25.08 -30.08
N LYS A 158 -10.84 24.96 -30.83
CA LYS A 158 -11.13 23.79 -31.66
C LYS A 158 -10.70 24.04 -33.11
N HIS A 159 -9.39 23.96 -33.37
CA HIS A 159 -8.80 24.17 -34.70
C HIS A 159 -9.17 23.11 -35.75
N ARG A 160 -9.61 21.92 -35.33
CA ARG A 160 -9.98 20.82 -36.23
C ARG A 160 -11.36 21.05 -36.88
N LYS A 161 -11.39 21.24 -38.21
CA LYS A 161 -12.60 21.50 -38.99
C LYS A 161 -13.48 20.26 -39.17
N ALA A 162 -14.77 20.47 -39.41
CA ALA A 162 -15.81 19.44 -39.46
C ALA A 162 -15.49 18.32 -40.46
N GLY A 163 -15.24 17.11 -39.94
CA GLY A 163 -14.97 15.89 -40.72
C GLY A 163 -13.54 15.35 -40.60
N THR A 164 -12.59 16.13 -40.06
CA THR A 164 -11.23 15.63 -39.80
C THR A 164 -11.18 14.96 -38.42
N PHE A 165 -10.70 13.72 -38.34
CA PHE A 165 -10.51 13.00 -37.06
C PHE A 165 -9.03 12.82 -36.74
N GLN A 166 -8.72 12.61 -35.45
CA GLN A 166 -7.43 12.06 -35.01
C GLN A 166 -7.60 10.54 -34.89
N ARG A 167 -6.80 9.78 -35.64
CA ARG A 167 -6.79 8.31 -35.65
C ARG A 167 -5.36 7.82 -35.78
N PHE A 168 -5.00 6.89 -34.91
CA PHE A 168 -3.66 6.34 -34.84
C PHE A 168 -3.68 4.81 -34.83
N LYS A 169 -2.52 4.21 -35.09
CA LYS A 169 -2.18 2.80 -34.90
C LYS A 169 -0.87 2.70 -34.12
N ILE A 170 -0.69 1.58 -33.43
CA ILE A 170 0.58 1.25 -32.78
C ILE A 170 1.65 1.03 -33.87
N GLY A 171 2.85 1.55 -33.64
CA GLY A 171 3.98 1.47 -34.57
C GLY A 171 5.19 2.22 -34.03
N PRO A 172 6.34 2.17 -34.73
CA PRO A 172 7.55 2.88 -34.31
C PRO A 172 7.34 4.40 -34.27
N ALA A 173 7.92 5.08 -33.28
CA ALA A 173 7.97 6.54 -33.24
C ALA A 173 9.05 7.03 -34.20
N MET A 174 8.65 7.39 -35.42
CA MET A 174 9.59 7.79 -36.46
C MET A 174 10.42 8.99 -36.02
N VAL A 175 11.75 8.86 -36.11
CA VAL A 175 12.69 9.89 -35.72
C VAL A 175 12.65 11.05 -36.72
N HIS A 176 12.59 12.28 -36.22
CA HIS A 176 12.72 13.50 -36.99
C HIS A 176 14.19 13.84 -37.24
N LYS A 177 14.93 14.10 -36.15
CA LYS A 177 16.34 14.49 -36.12
C LYS A 177 17.01 14.03 -34.81
N LEU A 178 18.33 14.09 -34.77
CA LEU A 178 19.08 14.09 -33.50
C LEU A 178 18.92 15.47 -32.84
N GLY A 179 18.37 15.51 -31.62
CA GLY A 179 18.20 16.75 -30.87
C GLY A 179 19.43 17.09 -30.05
N HIS A 180 19.81 16.17 -29.15
CA HIS A 180 20.99 16.35 -28.29
C HIS A 180 21.69 15.03 -27.99
N TYR A 181 22.89 15.18 -27.42
CA TYR A 181 23.54 14.12 -26.67
C TYR A 181 24.14 14.72 -25.41
N GLY A 182 24.52 13.86 -24.47
CA GLY A 182 25.40 14.33 -23.42
C GLY A 182 26.14 13.22 -22.73
N PHE A 183 27.09 13.63 -21.92
CA PHE A 183 28.08 12.73 -21.33
C PHE A 183 28.52 13.20 -19.95
N ILE A 184 28.96 12.22 -19.17
CA ILE A 184 29.64 12.44 -17.90
C ILE A 184 31.13 12.64 -18.18
N THR A 185 31.75 13.61 -17.53
CA THR A 185 33.17 13.92 -17.69
C THR A 185 33.89 14.13 -16.35
N SER A 186 35.09 13.57 -16.24
CA SER A 186 36.00 13.80 -15.11
C SER A 186 36.71 15.16 -15.18
N LYS A 187 36.61 15.87 -16.31
CA LYS A 187 37.21 17.19 -16.56
C LYS A 187 36.14 18.21 -16.93
N PHE A 188 35.09 18.28 -16.11
CA PHE A 188 33.91 19.10 -16.37
C PHE A 188 34.22 20.56 -16.68
N ASP A 189 35.04 21.21 -15.85
CA ASP A 189 35.37 22.63 -16.01
C ASP A 189 36.17 22.87 -17.32
N ASP A 190 37.13 22.00 -17.64
CA ASP A 190 37.94 22.11 -18.86
C ASP A 190 37.12 21.83 -20.13
N ASP A 191 36.26 20.80 -20.11
CA ASP A 191 35.37 20.48 -21.23
C ASP A 191 34.37 21.61 -21.47
N PHE A 192 33.78 22.15 -20.40
CA PHE A 192 32.89 23.30 -20.49
C PHE A 192 33.56 24.49 -21.20
N LEU A 193 34.79 24.84 -20.77
CA LEU A 193 35.56 25.91 -21.41
C LEU A 193 35.92 25.57 -22.86
N PHE A 194 36.28 24.32 -23.14
CA PHE A 194 36.57 23.88 -24.51
C PHE A 194 35.38 24.15 -25.44
N TYR A 195 34.15 23.77 -25.06
CA TYR A 195 32.98 23.99 -25.91
C TYR A 195 32.60 25.47 -26.01
N THR A 196 32.57 26.18 -24.88
CA THR A 196 32.10 27.58 -24.83
C THR A 196 33.10 28.62 -25.33
N GLN A 197 34.41 28.32 -25.32
CA GLN A 197 35.44 29.23 -25.82
C GLN A 197 35.78 28.98 -27.29
N LYS A 198 35.74 27.73 -27.76
CA LYS A 198 36.10 27.41 -29.15
C LYS A 198 34.93 27.48 -30.10
N PHE A 199 33.72 27.23 -29.62
CA PHE A 199 32.50 27.17 -30.41
C PHE A 199 31.42 28.09 -29.83
N ASN A 200 30.33 28.27 -30.57
CA ASN A 200 29.17 29.06 -30.17
C ASN A 200 28.21 28.34 -29.19
N PHE A 201 28.72 27.47 -28.29
CA PHE A 201 27.87 26.91 -27.24
C PHE A 201 27.65 27.94 -26.13
N CYS A 202 26.39 28.09 -25.72
CA CYS A 202 25.98 28.88 -24.57
C CYS A 202 25.08 28.02 -23.66
N PRO A 203 25.24 28.07 -22.32
CA PRO A 203 24.38 27.35 -21.40
C PRO A 203 22.98 27.97 -21.37
N SER A 204 21.96 27.13 -21.52
CA SER A 204 20.57 27.48 -21.27
C SER A 204 20.25 27.33 -19.79
N ASP A 205 20.75 26.26 -19.16
CA ASP A 205 20.63 26.01 -17.72
C ASP A 205 21.93 25.46 -17.11
N VAL A 206 22.16 25.80 -15.84
CA VAL A 206 23.24 25.27 -15.00
C VAL A 206 22.67 24.81 -13.66
N LEU A 207 22.94 23.57 -13.27
CA LEU A 207 22.55 23.04 -11.96
C LEU A 207 23.76 22.92 -11.05
N TYR A 208 23.58 23.29 -9.77
CA TYR A 208 24.62 23.19 -8.74
C TYR A 208 24.20 22.33 -7.55
N GLU A 209 25.18 21.73 -6.90
CA GLU A 209 25.07 21.02 -5.63
C GLU A 209 25.83 21.78 -4.54
N GLU A 210 25.41 21.63 -3.28
CA GLU A 210 26.14 22.17 -2.14
C GLU A 210 27.12 21.13 -1.60
N VAL A 211 28.42 21.37 -1.76
CA VAL A 211 29.48 20.50 -1.29
C VAL A 211 30.31 21.27 -0.28
N ASN A 212 30.34 20.81 0.98
CA ASN A 212 31.05 21.47 2.09
C ASN A 212 30.68 22.96 2.29
N GLY A 213 29.43 23.34 1.97
CA GLY A 213 28.94 24.72 2.06
C GLY A 213 29.26 25.60 0.85
N GLU A 214 29.92 25.06 -0.18
CA GLU A 214 30.18 25.75 -1.45
C GLU A 214 29.26 25.23 -2.56
N GLN A 215 28.84 26.12 -3.47
CA GLN A 215 28.04 25.73 -4.63
C GLN A 215 28.96 25.23 -5.75
N VAL A 216 28.81 23.96 -6.12
CA VAL A 216 29.56 23.31 -7.19
C VAL A 216 28.60 22.93 -8.32
N ASP A 217 28.80 23.49 -9.51
CA ASP A 217 28.02 23.17 -10.70
C ASP A 217 28.25 21.71 -11.12
N SER A 218 27.17 20.93 -11.15
CA SER A 218 27.17 19.49 -11.40
C SER A 218 26.60 19.10 -12.77
N LEU A 219 25.78 19.96 -13.41
CA LEU A 219 25.17 19.71 -14.71
C LEU A 219 24.98 21.02 -15.48
N THR A 220 25.11 20.98 -16.82
CA THR A 220 24.69 22.11 -17.67
C THR A 220 24.13 21.64 -19.00
N PHE A 221 23.09 22.33 -19.46
CA PHE A 221 22.44 22.16 -20.76
C PHE A 221 22.86 23.32 -21.67
N MET A 222 23.37 23.06 -22.88
CA MET A 222 23.91 24.08 -23.78
C MET A 222 23.27 24.04 -25.16
N HIS A 223 22.82 25.19 -25.63
CA HIS A 223 22.35 25.42 -26.99
C HIS A 223 23.47 25.99 -27.88
N LEU A 224 23.22 26.04 -29.19
CA LEU A 224 24.07 26.75 -30.15
C LEU A 224 23.53 28.17 -30.33
N ASP A 225 24.28 29.17 -29.90
CA ASP A 225 23.88 30.57 -30.02
C ASP A 225 23.87 30.97 -31.52
N GLN A 226 22.66 31.17 -32.07
CA GLN A 226 22.41 31.67 -33.42
C GLN A 226 22.05 33.17 -33.45
N GLY A 227 22.28 33.89 -32.35
CA GLY A 227 21.86 35.27 -32.17
C GLY A 227 20.38 35.36 -31.85
N GLN A 228 19.61 35.98 -32.74
CA GLN A 228 18.17 36.22 -32.55
C GLN A 228 17.30 35.06 -33.07
N GLU A 229 17.88 34.15 -33.86
CA GLU A 229 17.21 32.92 -34.29
C GLU A 229 17.11 31.94 -33.12
N TYR A 230 15.94 31.30 -32.99
CA TYR A 230 15.70 30.28 -31.99
C TYR A 230 16.42 28.98 -32.32
N SER A 231 17.03 28.39 -31.30
CA SER A 231 17.68 27.07 -31.34
C SER A 231 17.10 26.16 -30.26
N ASP A 232 17.24 24.84 -30.41
CA ASP A 232 16.81 23.88 -29.38
C ASP A 232 17.39 24.26 -28.01
N HIS A 233 16.60 24.09 -26.95
CA HIS A 233 17.03 24.35 -25.56
C HIS A 233 18.42 23.82 -25.26
N HIS A 234 18.77 22.65 -25.80
CA HIS A 234 20.14 22.18 -25.80
C HIS A 234 20.40 21.23 -26.96
N THR A 235 21.65 21.21 -27.40
CA THR A 235 22.19 20.18 -28.32
C THR A 235 23.30 19.37 -27.67
N LEU A 236 23.82 19.86 -26.54
CA LEU A 236 24.82 19.21 -25.69
C LEU A 236 24.45 19.43 -24.23
N PHE A 237 24.51 18.39 -23.41
CA PHE A 237 24.58 18.56 -21.96
C PHE A 237 25.82 17.87 -21.37
N LEU A 238 26.37 18.46 -20.32
CA LEU A 238 27.54 17.94 -19.61
C LEU A 238 27.16 17.66 -18.16
N SER A 239 27.64 16.54 -17.62
CA SER A 239 27.51 16.18 -16.21
C SER A 239 28.88 15.98 -15.58
N ARG A 240 29.09 16.57 -14.39
CA ARG A 240 30.30 16.38 -13.61
C ARG A 240 30.33 14.94 -13.10
N ALA A 241 31.47 14.27 -13.30
CA ALA A 241 31.66 12.92 -12.81
C ALA A 241 31.61 12.84 -11.28
N PRO A 242 30.98 11.78 -10.71
CA PRO A 242 31.04 11.53 -9.28
C PRO A 242 32.48 11.14 -8.85
N PRO A 243 32.81 11.23 -7.55
CA PRO A 243 34.17 11.00 -7.04
C PRO A 243 34.79 9.63 -7.37
N ASN A 244 33.97 8.62 -7.67
CA ASN A 244 34.39 7.25 -7.96
C ASN A 244 34.38 6.90 -9.46
N PHE A 245 34.30 7.89 -10.35
CA PHE A 245 34.30 7.70 -11.79
C PHE A 245 35.71 7.37 -12.30
N GLN A 246 35.85 6.22 -12.97
CA GLN A 246 37.15 5.68 -13.39
C GLN A 246 37.53 6.00 -14.84
N GLU A 247 36.57 6.39 -15.67
CA GLU A 247 36.76 6.73 -17.08
C GLU A 247 37.03 8.25 -17.21
N ALA A 248 37.60 8.71 -18.32
CA ALA A 248 37.77 10.15 -18.55
C ALA A 248 36.43 10.81 -18.95
N HIS A 249 35.64 10.11 -19.77
CA HIS A 249 34.30 10.49 -20.17
C HIS A 249 33.44 9.25 -20.43
N LYS A 250 32.12 9.40 -20.41
CA LYS A 250 31.15 8.36 -20.78
C LYS A 250 29.88 8.97 -21.30
N VAL A 251 29.46 8.59 -22.51
CA VAL A 251 28.16 9.02 -23.05
C VAL A 251 27.06 8.62 -22.08
N HIS A 252 26.22 9.59 -21.73
CA HIS A 252 25.05 9.39 -20.91
C HIS A 252 23.92 8.94 -21.82
N HIS A 253 23.50 9.74 -22.80
CA HIS A 253 22.51 9.33 -23.80
C HIS A 253 22.60 10.15 -25.10
N CYS A 254 21.98 9.65 -26.16
CA CYS A 254 21.66 10.39 -27.39
C CYS A 254 20.14 10.48 -27.54
N SER A 255 19.63 11.64 -27.92
CA SER A 255 18.20 11.94 -27.90
C SER A 255 17.67 12.38 -29.26
N PHE A 256 16.55 11.79 -29.65
CA PHE A 256 16.00 11.88 -30.99
C PHE A 256 14.59 12.44 -30.93
N GLU A 257 14.38 13.53 -31.67
CA GLU A 257 13.09 14.20 -31.69
C GLU A 257 12.07 13.35 -32.47
N VAL A 258 10.84 13.26 -31.95
CA VAL A 258 9.70 12.64 -32.62
C VAL A 258 8.57 13.65 -32.74
N GLU A 259 7.59 13.34 -33.58
CA GLU A 259 6.61 14.34 -34.04
C GLU A 259 5.79 15.00 -32.93
N ASP A 260 5.28 14.20 -31.98
CA ASP A 260 4.48 14.66 -30.85
C ASP A 260 4.31 13.59 -29.77
N ILE A 261 3.61 13.95 -28.68
CA ILE A 261 3.32 13.06 -27.55
C ILE A 261 2.52 11.81 -27.95
N ASP A 262 1.56 11.91 -28.87
CA ASP A 262 0.78 10.75 -29.33
C ASP A 262 1.72 9.74 -30.03
N THR A 263 2.60 10.24 -30.90
CA THR A 263 3.60 9.44 -31.61
C THR A 263 4.59 8.79 -30.64
N GLN A 264 5.07 9.54 -29.65
CA GLN A 264 5.98 9.06 -28.63
C GLN A 264 5.36 7.96 -27.76
N LEU A 265 4.13 8.17 -27.25
CA LEU A 265 3.42 7.17 -26.45
C LEU A 265 3.14 5.88 -27.25
N LEU A 266 2.75 6.02 -28.52
CA LEU A 266 2.50 4.85 -29.38
C LEU A 266 3.80 4.10 -29.73
N GLY A 267 4.90 4.82 -29.94
CA GLY A 267 6.22 4.24 -30.09
C GLY A 267 6.71 3.55 -28.83
N HIS A 268 6.43 4.14 -27.67
CA HIS A 268 6.75 3.57 -26.37
C HIS A 268 6.07 2.21 -26.19
N GLU A 269 4.75 2.16 -26.37
CA GLU A 269 3.96 0.92 -26.34
C GLU A 269 4.41 -0.08 -27.41
N TYR A 270 4.78 0.40 -28.61
CA TYR A 270 5.30 -0.46 -29.67
C TYR A 270 6.62 -1.13 -29.26
N LEU A 271 7.58 -0.37 -28.71
CA LEU A 271 8.85 -0.91 -28.23
C LEU A 271 8.66 -1.89 -27.07
N LEU A 272 7.74 -1.59 -26.12
CA LEU A 272 7.34 -2.54 -25.08
C LEU A 272 6.77 -3.83 -25.68
N SER A 273 5.90 -3.73 -26.70
CA SER A 273 5.31 -4.89 -27.38
C SER A 273 6.35 -5.75 -28.14
N LYS A 274 7.49 -5.16 -28.50
CA LYS A 274 8.65 -5.86 -29.10
C LYS A 274 9.59 -6.47 -28.05
N GLY A 275 9.31 -6.28 -26.77
CA GLY A 275 10.12 -6.82 -25.67
C GLY A 275 11.35 -5.99 -25.32
N TYR A 276 11.46 -4.76 -25.84
CA TYR A 276 12.49 -3.83 -25.38
C TYR A 276 12.15 -3.31 -23.99
N SER A 277 13.18 -2.98 -23.21
CA SER A 277 13.02 -2.48 -21.83
C SER A 277 13.38 -1.00 -21.75
N PRO A 278 12.49 -0.13 -21.25
CA PRO A 278 12.82 1.27 -21.05
C PRO A 278 13.79 1.43 -19.86
N ILE A 279 14.73 2.37 -19.99
CA ILE A 279 15.56 2.87 -18.90
C ILE A 279 14.72 3.75 -17.98
N TRP A 280 13.87 4.59 -18.57
CA TRP A 280 13.00 5.52 -17.88
C TRP A 280 11.76 5.71 -18.76
N GLY A 281 10.58 5.42 -18.22
CA GLY A 281 9.33 5.55 -18.97
C GLY A 281 8.94 7.00 -19.23
N VAL A 282 7.79 7.18 -19.88
CA VAL A 282 7.38 8.49 -20.42
C VAL A 282 7.18 9.52 -19.31
N GLY A 283 7.86 10.66 -19.44
CA GLY A 283 7.81 11.77 -18.50
C GLY A 283 8.02 13.12 -19.19
N ARG A 284 8.08 14.20 -18.41
CA ARG A 284 8.42 15.55 -18.89
C ARG A 284 9.52 16.15 -18.04
N HIS A 285 10.59 16.62 -18.67
CA HIS A 285 11.69 17.32 -18.01
C HIS A 285 11.25 18.70 -17.48
N ILE A 286 11.91 19.17 -16.41
CA ILE A 286 11.77 20.57 -15.96
C ILE A 286 12.50 21.48 -16.94
N TYR A 287 13.78 21.17 -17.19
CA TYR A 287 14.67 21.93 -18.05
C TYR A 287 14.45 21.57 -19.52
N GLY A 288 14.24 22.59 -20.36
CA GLY A 288 13.84 22.44 -21.76
C GLY A 288 12.46 21.85 -22.00
N SER A 289 11.69 21.55 -20.94
CA SER A 289 10.30 21.05 -20.97
C SER A 289 10.02 19.84 -21.87
N GLN A 290 11.06 19.12 -22.32
CA GLN A 290 10.92 17.99 -23.26
C GLN A 290 10.12 16.84 -22.63
N ILE A 291 9.15 16.30 -23.36
CA ILE A 291 8.55 14.99 -23.05
C ILE A 291 9.56 13.93 -23.47
N PHE A 292 9.90 13.00 -22.59
CA PHE A 292 10.96 12.02 -22.82
C PHE A 292 10.49 10.59 -22.58
N ASP A 293 11.16 9.63 -23.19
CA ASP A 293 11.29 8.26 -22.73
C ASP A 293 12.64 7.67 -23.17
N TYR A 294 13.27 6.90 -22.28
CA TYR A 294 14.62 6.40 -22.45
C TYR A 294 14.63 4.90 -22.65
N TRP A 295 15.49 4.43 -23.53
CA TRP A 295 15.65 3.04 -23.94
C TRP A 295 17.12 2.64 -23.90
N LYS A 296 17.40 1.35 -23.64
CA LYS A 296 18.70 0.77 -23.96
C LYS A 296 18.62 0.19 -25.37
N ASP A 297 19.57 0.57 -26.21
CA ASP A 297 19.80 -0.19 -27.44
C ASP A 297 20.38 -1.58 -27.13
N THR A 298 20.53 -2.41 -28.17
CA THR A 298 21.03 -3.79 -28.02
C THR A 298 22.49 -3.87 -27.56
N SER A 299 23.25 -2.79 -27.69
CA SER A 299 24.62 -2.68 -27.19
C SER A 299 24.67 -2.14 -25.75
N GLY A 300 23.55 -1.63 -25.23
CA GLY A 300 23.42 -1.02 -23.91
C GLY A 300 23.78 0.47 -23.86
N PHE A 301 23.86 1.17 -24.99
CA PHE A 301 23.79 2.63 -24.99
C PHE A 301 22.38 3.08 -24.67
N ALA A 302 22.28 4.22 -24.01
CA ALA A 302 21.00 4.84 -23.80
C ALA A 302 20.64 5.77 -24.93
N ILE A 303 19.41 5.63 -25.38
CA ILE A 303 18.82 6.40 -26.43
C ILE A 303 17.45 6.89 -25.97
N GLU A 304 17.11 8.11 -26.31
CA GLU A 304 15.90 8.79 -25.85
C GLU A 304 15.06 9.19 -27.07
N HIS A 305 13.74 9.03 -26.98
CA HIS A 305 12.82 9.81 -27.79
C HIS A 305 12.41 11.04 -27.00
N TYR A 306 12.29 12.18 -27.68
CA TYR A 306 11.68 13.35 -27.08
C TYR A 306 10.72 14.08 -28.02
N ALA A 307 9.77 14.82 -27.44
CA ALA A 307 8.88 15.73 -28.15
C ALA A 307 8.64 17.00 -27.32
N ASP A 308 8.16 18.06 -27.97
CA ASP A 308 7.69 19.29 -27.30
C ASP A 308 8.79 19.98 -26.44
N GLY A 309 9.99 20.14 -27.01
CA GLY A 309 11.09 20.83 -26.36
C GLY A 309 11.05 22.35 -26.53
N ASP A 310 11.50 23.08 -25.51
CA ASP A 310 11.65 24.53 -25.56
C ASP A 310 12.72 24.95 -26.56
N MET A 311 12.58 26.17 -27.06
CA MET A 311 13.54 26.83 -27.95
C MET A 311 14.04 28.12 -27.29
N VAL A 312 15.33 28.41 -27.43
CA VAL A 312 15.99 29.56 -26.80
C VAL A 312 16.83 30.35 -27.80
N ASN A 313 16.99 31.64 -27.54
CA ASN A 313 17.89 32.54 -28.27
C ASN A 313 18.61 33.49 -27.27
N THR A 314 19.26 34.54 -27.77
CA THR A 314 19.95 35.55 -26.95
C THR A 314 19.06 36.35 -25.99
N ASP A 315 17.74 36.33 -26.13
CA ASP A 315 16.80 37.00 -25.23
C ASP A 315 16.46 36.16 -23.98
N ASN A 316 16.84 34.87 -23.99
CA ASN A 316 16.64 33.94 -22.88
C ASN A 316 17.94 33.83 -22.04
N PRO A 317 18.00 34.43 -20.83
CA PRO A 317 19.20 34.34 -20.00
C PRO A 317 19.38 32.93 -19.41
N THR A 318 20.63 32.54 -19.17
CA THR A 318 20.95 31.25 -18.54
C THR A 318 20.32 31.11 -17.15
N GLY A 319 19.53 30.05 -16.94
CA GLY A 319 19.02 29.65 -15.63
C GLY A 319 20.11 29.05 -14.75
N ARG A 320 20.06 29.29 -13.44
CA ARG A 320 20.92 28.60 -12.46
C ARG A 320 20.15 28.19 -11.23
N ASP A 321 20.00 26.88 -11.05
CA ASP A 321 19.19 26.28 -9.99
C ASP A 321 19.96 25.24 -9.16
N LYS A 322 19.45 24.96 -7.95
CA LYS A 322 19.97 23.89 -7.10
C LYS A 322 19.48 22.53 -7.60
N SER A 323 20.38 21.56 -7.65
CA SER A 323 20.07 20.15 -7.89
C SER A 323 19.64 19.47 -6.57
N ASP A 324 18.35 19.18 -6.41
CA ASP A 324 17.81 18.42 -5.27
C ASP A 324 17.74 16.90 -5.58
N GLY A 325 18.63 16.43 -6.47
CA GLY A 325 18.70 15.04 -6.93
C GLY A 325 17.75 14.72 -8.08
N PRO A 326 17.49 13.43 -8.39
CA PRO A 326 16.73 13.03 -9.57
C PRO A 326 15.30 13.59 -9.66
N ALA A 327 14.70 13.96 -8.52
CA ALA A 327 13.35 14.52 -8.46
C ALA A 327 13.26 15.97 -8.99
N SER A 328 14.37 16.70 -9.08
CA SER A 328 14.42 18.06 -9.65
C SER A 328 14.66 18.08 -11.17
N MET A 329 14.64 16.93 -11.85
CA MET A 329 14.92 16.83 -13.29
C MET A 329 13.67 16.65 -14.16
N TYR A 330 12.51 16.38 -13.56
CA TYR A 330 11.26 16.10 -14.28
C TYR A 330 10.03 16.58 -13.51
N ILE A 331 9.02 17.06 -14.24
CA ILE A 331 7.75 17.56 -13.70
C ILE A 331 6.84 16.39 -13.33
N TRP A 332 6.71 15.44 -14.26
CA TRP A 332 5.90 14.23 -14.11
C TRP A 332 6.49 13.10 -14.92
N GLY A 333 6.20 11.87 -14.54
CA GLY A 333 6.77 10.67 -15.13
C GLY A 333 6.97 9.60 -14.06
N PRO A 334 7.28 8.35 -14.46
CA PRO A 334 7.67 7.32 -13.50
C PRO A 334 8.92 7.77 -12.74
N VAL A 335 9.08 7.33 -11.49
CA VAL A 335 10.29 7.64 -10.71
C VAL A 335 11.50 7.06 -11.44
N ARG A 336 12.53 7.89 -11.69
CA ARG A 336 13.79 7.46 -12.32
C ARG A 336 14.35 6.22 -11.59
N PRO A 337 14.50 5.06 -12.25
CA PRO A 337 15.07 3.88 -11.61
C PRO A 337 16.49 4.16 -11.10
N GLU A 338 16.82 3.70 -9.88
CA GLU A 338 18.09 4.03 -9.18
C GLU A 338 19.38 3.67 -9.96
N GLY A 339 19.29 2.84 -11.02
CA GLY A 339 20.42 2.50 -11.88
C GLY A 339 20.84 3.59 -12.88
N GLY A 340 20.02 4.64 -13.07
CA GLY A 340 20.27 5.69 -14.04
C GLY A 340 20.68 5.15 -15.41
N VAL A 341 21.49 5.92 -16.14
CA VAL A 341 21.89 5.62 -17.52
C VAL A 341 23.27 4.92 -17.57
N HIS A 342 23.81 4.49 -16.42
CA HIS A 342 25.16 3.95 -16.32
C HIS A 342 25.20 2.48 -15.84
N HIS A 343 25.85 1.64 -16.64
CA HIS A 343 26.16 0.24 -16.28
C HIS A 343 27.45 0.13 -15.45
N ARG A 344 27.42 -0.74 -14.44
CA ARG A 344 28.58 -1.27 -13.69
C ARG A 344 29.14 -2.50 -14.41
N LEU A 345 30.47 -2.60 -14.47
CA LEU A 345 31.28 -3.62 -15.17
C LEU A 345 31.20 -5.02 -14.52
N MET A 346 31.34 -6.05 -15.37
CA MET A 346 31.47 -7.47 -15.02
C MET A 346 32.76 -7.75 -14.25
N GLY A 347 32.65 -8.48 -13.14
CA GLY A 347 33.74 -9.26 -12.56
C GLY A 347 33.76 -10.65 -13.18
N MET A 348 34.94 -11.07 -13.64
CA MET A 348 35.26 -12.41 -14.12
C MET A 348 34.96 -13.46 -13.06
N ASP A 349 34.39 -14.60 -13.46
CA ASP A 349 34.84 -15.88 -12.94
C ASP A 349 34.68 -17.00 -13.97
N THR A 350 35.77 -17.70 -14.17
CA THR A 350 35.97 -18.81 -15.09
C THR A 350 35.59 -20.12 -14.43
N SER A 351 34.55 -20.81 -14.91
CA SER A 351 34.48 -22.26 -14.80
C SER A 351 33.65 -22.89 -15.91
N THR A 352 34.35 -23.60 -16.76
CA THR A 352 33.91 -24.57 -17.76
C THR A 352 32.98 -25.64 -17.18
N SER A 353 31.83 -25.89 -17.81
CA SER A 353 31.36 -27.26 -18.01
C SER A 353 30.47 -27.34 -19.24
N THR A 354 30.82 -28.30 -20.08
CA THR A 354 30.16 -28.73 -21.30
C THR A 354 28.90 -29.53 -20.98
N ASP A 355 27.77 -29.24 -21.60
CA ASP A 355 27.02 -30.31 -22.24
C ASP A 355 26.08 -29.80 -23.34
N SER A 356 25.95 -30.65 -24.35
CA SER A 356 25.25 -30.41 -25.61
C SER A 356 23.98 -31.26 -25.69
N THR A 357 23.07 -30.85 -26.58
CA THR A 357 21.86 -31.57 -27.09
C THR A 357 20.51 -31.30 -26.42
N SER A 358 19.69 -30.43 -27.03
CA SER A 358 18.54 -30.84 -27.86
C SER A 358 17.66 -29.64 -28.22
N ARG A 359 17.45 -29.42 -29.52
CA ARG A 359 16.37 -28.58 -30.06
C ARG A 359 15.16 -29.47 -30.32
N LYS A 360 13.97 -29.09 -29.84
CA LYS A 360 12.71 -29.14 -30.61
C LYS A 360 11.51 -28.51 -29.88
N HIS A 361 10.88 -27.60 -30.63
CA HIS A 361 9.48 -27.16 -30.68
C HIS A 361 8.84 -26.32 -29.57
N HIS A 362 8.33 -25.18 -30.05
CA HIS A 362 7.60 -24.09 -29.40
C HIS A 362 6.33 -24.51 -28.66
N GLN A 363 6.13 -23.94 -27.47
CA GLN A 363 4.94 -23.21 -27.06
C GLN A 363 5.20 -22.44 -25.75
N ASN A 364 4.61 -21.25 -25.65
CA ASN A 364 4.53 -20.32 -24.51
C ASN A 364 5.73 -19.40 -24.25
N GLY A 365 5.46 -18.10 -24.47
CA GLY A 365 6.36 -16.99 -24.19
C GLY A 365 6.70 -16.91 -22.71
N LEU A 366 8.00 -17.06 -22.43
CA LEU A 366 8.60 -16.70 -21.16
C LEU A 366 9.14 -15.27 -21.27
N VAL A 367 8.59 -14.39 -20.44
CA VAL A 367 9.15 -13.08 -20.09
C VAL A 367 10.58 -13.29 -19.56
N LEU A 368 11.59 -12.74 -20.23
CA LEU A 368 12.98 -12.76 -19.76
C LEU A 368 13.17 -11.65 -18.70
N MET A 369 13.34 -12.07 -17.44
CA MET A 369 13.65 -11.20 -16.30
C MET A 369 15.07 -10.62 -16.40
N PRO A 370 15.32 -9.32 -16.13
CA PRO A 370 16.66 -8.75 -16.18
C PRO A 370 17.53 -9.26 -15.02
N LYS A 371 18.72 -9.75 -15.36
CA LYS A 371 19.76 -10.21 -14.43
C LYS A 371 20.44 -9.01 -13.76
N ASN A 372 19.93 -8.59 -12.62
CA ASN A 372 20.68 -8.10 -11.45
C ASN A 372 19.73 -8.13 -10.27
N PHE A 373 19.41 -9.35 -9.83
CA PHE A 373 18.69 -9.55 -8.58
C PHE A 373 19.69 -9.37 -7.43
N LEU A 374 19.45 -8.37 -6.58
CA LEU A 374 19.41 -8.67 -5.13
C LEU A 374 18.61 -9.97 -5.02
N GLU A 375 19.24 -11.05 -4.54
CA GLU A 375 18.63 -12.39 -4.50
C GLU A 375 17.14 -12.28 -4.17
N ILE A 376 16.27 -12.73 -5.09
CA ILE A 376 14.84 -12.83 -4.75
C ILE A 376 14.79 -13.78 -3.57
N GLU A 377 14.44 -13.24 -2.42
CA GLU A 377 14.33 -14.05 -1.23
C GLU A 377 13.32 -15.17 -1.45
N ARG A 378 13.42 -16.25 -0.65
CA ARG A 378 12.48 -17.37 -0.74
C ARG A 378 11.03 -16.86 -0.84
N PRO A 379 10.27 -17.26 -1.88
CA PRO A 379 8.97 -16.67 -2.16
C PRO A 379 8.02 -16.86 -0.98
N ALA A 380 7.24 -15.85 -0.59
CA ALA A 380 6.12 -16.02 0.32
C ALA A 380 4.86 -16.43 -0.45
N THR A 381 3.87 -16.99 0.23
CA THR A 381 2.53 -17.16 -0.34
C THR A 381 1.74 -15.86 -0.20
N VAL A 382 1.84 -15.21 0.97
CA VAL A 382 1.19 -13.93 1.27
C VAL A 382 2.21 -12.94 1.82
N VAL A 383 2.20 -11.71 1.32
CA VAL A 383 2.90 -10.57 1.91
C VAL A 383 1.88 -9.62 2.49
N ILE A 384 2.05 -9.24 3.77
CA ILE A 384 1.19 -8.29 4.48
C ILE A 384 2.01 -7.03 4.73
N VAL A 385 1.49 -5.87 4.34
CA VAL A 385 2.12 -4.57 4.59
C VAL A 385 1.41 -3.91 5.76
N GLY A 386 2.15 -3.69 6.85
CA GLY A 386 1.63 -3.15 8.11
C GLY A 386 1.37 -4.24 9.17
N ALA A 387 1.91 -4.03 10.37
CA ALA A 387 1.77 -4.86 11.56
C ALA A 387 0.98 -4.16 12.67
N GLY A 388 -0.07 -3.42 12.30
CA GLY A 388 -1.15 -3.05 13.22
C GLY A 388 -2.08 -4.23 13.51
N PRO A 389 -3.16 -4.04 14.30
CA PRO A 389 -4.02 -5.14 14.76
C PRO A 389 -4.59 -6.01 13.63
N SER A 390 -5.01 -5.41 12.52
CA SER A 390 -5.56 -6.14 11.36
C SER A 390 -4.52 -7.00 10.65
N GLY A 391 -3.32 -6.45 10.39
CA GLY A 391 -2.24 -7.17 9.71
C GLY A 391 -1.66 -8.29 10.57
N LEU A 392 -1.49 -8.04 11.87
CA LEU A 392 -1.06 -9.03 12.85
C LEU A 392 -2.07 -10.18 12.99
N ALA A 393 -3.37 -9.87 13.09
CA ALA A 393 -4.42 -10.89 13.16
C ALA A 393 -4.43 -11.77 11.89
N LEU A 394 -4.30 -11.17 10.70
CA LEU A 394 -4.22 -11.92 9.45
C LEU A 394 -2.99 -12.82 9.41
N GLY A 395 -1.82 -12.28 9.79
CA GLY A 395 -0.57 -13.03 9.84
C GLY A 395 -0.63 -14.22 10.80
N ALA A 396 -1.21 -14.04 11.99
CA ALA A 396 -1.37 -15.11 12.96
C ALA A 396 -2.33 -16.21 12.46
N LEU A 397 -3.49 -15.83 11.90
CA LEU A 397 -4.44 -16.80 11.36
C LEU A 397 -3.85 -17.60 10.19
N LEU A 398 -3.17 -16.94 9.25
CA LEU A 398 -2.47 -17.62 8.15
C LEU A 398 -1.31 -18.49 8.65
N GLY A 399 -0.58 -18.03 9.66
CA GLY A 399 0.49 -18.79 10.32
C GLY A 399 -0.02 -20.09 10.92
N ARG A 400 -1.15 -20.05 11.64
CA ARG A 400 -1.86 -21.24 12.16
C ARG A 400 -2.33 -22.20 11.07
N MET A 401 -2.70 -21.67 9.90
CA MET A 401 -3.04 -22.47 8.73
C MET A 401 -1.80 -23.01 7.99
N GLY A 402 -0.58 -22.77 8.48
CA GLY A 402 0.66 -23.18 7.82
C GLY A 402 0.96 -22.45 6.51
N THR A 403 0.24 -21.37 6.20
CA THR A 403 0.46 -20.57 4.98
C THR A 403 1.73 -19.74 5.16
N ARG A 404 2.62 -19.72 4.16
CA ARG A 404 3.88 -18.97 4.23
C ARG A 404 3.62 -17.47 4.11
N VAL A 405 3.84 -16.72 5.18
CA VAL A 405 3.55 -15.30 5.29
C VAL A 405 4.78 -14.49 5.68
N ILE A 406 4.94 -13.34 5.05
CA ILE A 406 5.87 -12.30 5.50
C ILE A 406 5.10 -11.02 5.77
N ILE A 407 5.25 -10.48 6.98
CA ILE A 407 4.69 -9.18 7.39
C ILE A 407 5.81 -8.15 7.35
N LEU A 408 5.63 -7.09 6.57
CA LEU A 408 6.56 -5.96 6.47
C LEU A 408 5.98 -4.77 7.24
N GLU A 409 6.66 -4.35 8.29
CA GLU A 409 6.30 -3.20 9.12
C GLU A 409 7.40 -2.16 9.06
N ARG A 410 7.03 -0.91 8.77
CA ARG A 410 7.96 0.20 8.64
C ARG A 410 8.57 0.57 10.00
N ASP A 411 7.78 0.57 11.05
CA ASP A 411 8.24 1.01 12.37
C ASP A 411 8.99 -0.14 13.08
N THR A 412 10.09 0.18 13.78
CA THR A 412 10.91 -0.85 14.45
C THR A 412 10.22 -1.42 15.69
N GLU A 413 9.54 -0.56 16.43
CA GLU A 413 8.86 -0.87 17.69
C GLU A 413 7.34 -0.68 17.60
N VAL A 414 6.61 -1.23 18.57
CA VAL A 414 5.17 -0.98 18.71
C VAL A 414 4.97 0.48 19.14
N CYS A 415 4.03 1.17 18.50
CA CYS A 415 3.67 2.53 18.90
C CYS A 415 3.00 2.50 20.29
N GLU A 416 3.60 3.16 21.29
CA GLU A 416 3.08 3.20 22.67
C GLU A 416 1.79 4.02 22.85
N ASP A 417 1.39 4.75 21.82
CA ASP A 417 0.24 5.64 21.83
C ASP A 417 -1.06 4.87 21.55
N PRO A 418 -1.93 4.65 22.56
CA PRO A 418 -3.13 3.84 22.37
C PRO A 418 -4.20 4.63 21.62
N ARG A 419 -4.37 4.32 20.34
CA ARG A 419 -5.34 4.97 19.45
C ARG A 419 -6.73 4.39 19.65
N GLY A 420 -6.85 3.07 19.55
CA GLY A 420 -8.07 2.33 19.90
C GLY A 420 -8.02 1.80 21.33
N ILE A 421 -9.10 1.95 22.07
CA ILE A 421 -9.19 1.54 23.49
C ILE A 421 -10.27 0.49 23.75
N VAL A 422 -10.97 0.02 22.72
CA VAL A 422 -12.03 -1.00 22.81
C VAL A 422 -11.90 -2.00 21.65
N VAL A 423 -12.12 -3.27 21.95
CA VAL A 423 -12.38 -4.35 20.98
C VAL A 423 -13.74 -4.95 21.34
N ASN A 424 -14.64 -5.12 20.37
CA ASN A 424 -16.00 -5.56 20.63
C ASN A 424 -16.60 -6.56 19.64
N GLY A 425 -17.72 -7.14 20.07
CA GLY A 425 -18.45 -8.22 19.42
C GLY A 425 -17.51 -9.37 19.06
N ASP A 426 -17.69 -9.87 17.85
CA ASP A 426 -16.94 -11.02 17.34
C ASP A 426 -15.43 -10.84 17.37
N ALA A 427 -14.90 -9.62 17.36
CA ALA A 427 -13.45 -9.42 17.39
C ALA A 427 -12.83 -9.97 18.68
N VAL A 428 -13.58 -10.03 19.78
CA VAL A 428 -13.15 -10.71 21.01
C VAL A 428 -13.07 -12.22 20.79
N ARG A 429 -14.13 -12.86 20.27
CA ARG A 429 -14.14 -14.28 19.90
C ARG A 429 -13.04 -14.64 18.88
N ILE A 430 -12.82 -13.80 17.86
CA ILE A 430 -11.75 -13.97 16.88
C ILE A 430 -10.38 -13.90 17.54
N SER A 431 -10.20 -13.09 18.59
CA SER A 431 -8.93 -13.01 19.33
C SER A 431 -8.59 -14.34 20.04
N TYR A 432 -9.59 -15.13 20.45
CA TYR A 432 -9.38 -16.52 20.91
C TYR A 432 -8.92 -17.42 19.77
N GLN A 433 -9.50 -17.29 18.57
CA GLN A 433 -9.06 -18.04 17.38
C GLN A 433 -7.65 -17.64 16.91
N VAL A 434 -7.29 -16.36 17.01
CA VAL A 434 -5.93 -15.86 16.79
C VAL A 434 -4.95 -16.53 17.75
N GLY A 435 -5.33 -16.68 19.02
CA GLY A 435 -4.53 -17.35 20.06
C GLY A 435 -4.17 -16.48 21.26
N ILE A 436 -4.74 -15.27 21.36
CA ILE A 436 -4.45 -14.32 22.46
C ILE A 436 -5.60 -14.21 23.47
N GLY A 437 -6.60 -15.08 23.39
CA GLY A 437 -7.82 -15.03 24.20
C GLY A 437 -7.57 -14.94 25.70
N GLU A 438 -6.65 -15.74 26.24
CA GLU A 438 -6.28 -15.70 27.66
C GLU A 438 -5.61 -14.37 28.07
N GLY A 439 -4.85 -13.76 27.14
CA GLY A 439 -4.17 -12.48 27.36
C GLY A 439 -5.13 -11.29 27.37
N LEU A 440 -6.32 -11.40 26.78
CA LEU A 440 -7.25 -10.29 26.59
C LEU A 440 -7.62 -9.57 27.89
N THR A 441 -8.02 -10.31 28.92
CA THR A 441 -8.46 -9.73 30.20
C THR A 441 -7.37 -9.76 31.28
N LYS A 442 -6.25 -10.46 31.03
CA LYS A 442 -5.13 -10.55 31.97
C LYS A 442 -4.03 -9.52 31.70
N ARG A 443 -3.67 -9.33 30.42
CA ARG A 443 -2.47 -8.57 30.02
C ARG A 443 -2.77 -7.43 29.05
N ILE A 444 -3.83 -7.54 28.25
CA ILE A 444 -4.18 -6.54 27.23
C ILE A 444 -5.17 -5.50 27.80
N GLY A 445 -6.17 -5.97 28.53
CA GLY A 445 -7.38 -5.23 28.76
C GLY A 445 -8.20 -5.78 29.92
N LYS A 446 -9.47 -5.39 29.94
CA LYS A 446 -10.51 -5.90 30.84
C LYS A 446 -11.89 -5.65 30.24
N ASP A 447 -12.87 -6.36 30.76
CA ASP A 447 -14.27 -6.13 30.42
C ASP A 447 -14.71 -4.70 30.77
N ILE A 448 -15.46 -4.10 29.86
CA ILE A 448 -16.03 -2.76 30.09
C ILE A 448 -16.98 -2.78 31.29
N GLY A 449 -17.76 -3.85 31.41
CA GLY A 449 -18.76 -3.98 32.47
C GLY A 449 -20.05 -3.24 32.13
N ILE A 450 -20.14 -2.01 32.61
CA ILE A 450 -21.36 -1.19 32.55
C ILE A 450 -21.10 0.05 31.71
N LEU A 451 -22.02 0.35 30.80
CA LEU A 451 -22.09 1.65 30.13
C LEU A 451 -23.02 2.57 30.93
N ASN A 452 -22.52 3.74 31.32
CA ASN A 452 -23.24 4.73 32.10
C ASN A 452 -23.51 5.97 31.24
N PHE A 453 -24.73 6.49 31.27
CA PHE A 453 -25.11 7.70 30.55
C PHE A 453 -25.49 8.78 31.55
N HIS A 454 -24.73 9.88 31.51
CA HIS A 454 -24.79 10.98 32.46
C HIS A 454 -25.30 12.26 31.80
N ARG A 455 -25.87 13.15 32.60
CA ARG A 455 -26.12 14.53 32.18
C ARG A 455 -24.88 15.37 32.51
N GLY A 456 -24.31 16.03 31.51
CA GLY A 456 -23.11 16.85 31.66
C GLY A 456 -21.87 16.00 31.87
N ASN A 457 -21.61 15.53 33.11
CA ASN A 457 -20.38 14.79 33.46
C ASN A 457 -20.63 13.55 34.32
N PHE A 458 -19.61 12.70 34.47
CA PHE A 458 -19.72 11.44 35.21
C PHE A 458 -19.81 11.57 36.74
N ARG A 459 -19.73 12.79 37.29
CA ARG A 459 -19.94 13.04 38.74
C ARG A 459 -21.42 13.14 39.12
N VAL A 460 -22.28 13.38 38.13
CA VAL A 460 -23.74 13.33 38.25
C VAL A 460 -24.19 11.87 38.15
N PRO A 461 -25.18 11.40 38.94
CA PRO A 461 -25.71 10.05 38.79
C PRO A 461 -26.18 9.76 37.35
N PRO A 462 -25.91 8.55 36.81
CA PRO A 462 -26.36 8.21 35.47
C PRO A 462 -27.90 8.16 35.41
N PHE A 463 -28.46 8.63 34.30
CA PHE A 463 -29.90 8.52 34.05
C PHE A 463 -30.27 7.19 33.38
N MET A 464 -29.27 6.47 32.85
CA MET A 464 -29.40 5.20 32.16
C MET A 464 -28.10 4.41 32.27
N THR A 465 -28.22 3.10 32.46
CA THR A 465 -27.10 2.17 32.59
C THR A 465 -27.40 0.91 31.78
N PHE A 466 -26.40 0.40 31.07
CA PHE A 466 -26.50 -0.87 30.35
C PHE A 466 -25.43 -1.83 30.82
N ASP A 467 -25.87 -3.00 31.27
CA ASP A 467 -24.97 -4.10 31.56
C ASP A 467 -24.62 -4.85 30.27
N ILE A 468 -23.34 -4.83 29.92
CA ILE A 468 -22.80 -5.48 28.73
C ILE A 468 -21.89 -6.66 29.09
N ASN A 469 -21.95 -7.15 30.34
CA ASN A 469 -21.38 -8.43 30.77
C ASN A 469 -22.26 -9.64 30.42
N VAL A 470 -23.44 -9.41 29.87
CA VAL A 470 -24.37 -10.46 29.46
C VAL A 470 -23.98 -10.99 28.08
N ASP A 471 -24.12 -12.30 27.89
CA ASP A 471 -23.84 -12.98 26.63
C ASP A 471 -24.94 -12.81 25.57
N TRP A 472 -25.19 -11.54 25.21
CA TRP A 472 -26.21 -11.18 24.21
C TRP A 472 -26.00 -11.79 22.83
N ALA A 473 -24.77 -12.20 22.52
CA ALA A 473 -24.38 -12.76 21.23
C ALA A 473 -24.11 -14.27 21.28
N GLN A 474 -24.43 -14.94 22.40
CA GLN A 474 -24.18 -16.37 22.68
C GLN A 474 -22.79 -16.84 22.23
N GLN A 475 -21.76 -16.17 22.72
CA GLN A 475 -20.36 -16.41 22.41
C GLN A 475 -19.58 -16.97 23.58
N SER A 476 -20.15 -17.19 24.77
CA SER A 476 -19.47 -17.70 25.98
C SER A 476 -18.29 -16.87 26.52
N VAL A 477 -17.82 -15.90 25.78
CA VAL A 477 -16.77 -14.95 26.14
C VAL A 477 -17.33 -13.53 26.08
N SER A 478 -16.62 -12.59 26.71
CA SER A 478 -17.04 -11.19 26.68
C SER A 478 -17.18 -10.64 25.27
N ASN A 479 -18.21 -9.84 25.06
CA ASN A 479 -18.41 -9.13 23.81
C ASN A 479 -17.75 -7.75 23.81
N ASN A 480 -17.17 -7.28 24.92
CA ASN A 480 -16.70 -5.89 25.04
C ASN A 480 -15.51 -5.75 25.98
N VAL A 481 -14.32 -5.63 25.42
CA VAL A 481 -13.07 -5.49 26.18
C VAL A 481 -12.48 -4.10 25.94
N THR A 482 -12.31 -3.32 27.01
CA THR A 482 -11.37 -2.18 27.00
C THR A 482 -9.95 -2.69 26.95
N GLN A 483 -9.10 -2.07 26.13
CA GLN A 483 -7.82 -2.65 25.79
C GLN A 483 -6.74 -1.58 25.62
N PHE A 484 -5.50 -1.95 25.94
CA PHE A 484 -4.31 -1.15 25.64
C PHE A 484 -3.71 -1.67 24.34
N GLN A 485 -3.92 -0.94 23.24
CA GLN A 485 -3.53 -1.36 21.90
C GLN A 485 -2.08 -1.85 21.79
N PRO A 486 -1.08 -1.21 22.43
CA PRO A 486 0.29 -1.70 22.38
C PRO A 486 0.43 -3.13 22.93
N ASN A 487 -0.28 -3.48 24.01
CA ASN A 487 -0.27 -4.85 24.54
C ASN A 487 -0.97 -5.83 23.59
N TYR A 488 -2.06 -5.41 22.94
CA TYR A 488 -2.74 -6.21 21.94
C TYR A 488 -1.79 -6.60 20.79
N GLU A 489 -1.03 -5.62 20.27
CA GLU A 489 -0.05 -5.85 19.21
C GLU A 489 1.13 -6.72 19.69
N ARG A 490 1.67 -6.45 20.88
CA ARG A 490 2.79 -7.25 21.46
C ARG A 490 2.44 -8.71 21.65
N GLU A 491 1.24 -9.01 22.14
CA GLU A 491 0.80 -10.40 22.36
C GLU A 491 0.72 -11.17 21.04
N ILE A 492 0.20 -10.55 19.97
CA ILE A 492 0.20 -11.21 18.66
C ILE A 492 1.63 -11.32 18.10
N ARG A 493 2.46 -10.26 18.20
CA ARG A 493 3.87 -10.31 17.77
C ARG A 493 4.66 -11.41 18.49
N ALA A 494 4.41 -11.63 19.78
CA ALA A 494 5.00 -12.73 20.54
C ALA A 494 4.53 -14.09 20.02
N LEU A 495 3.22 -14.24 19.80
CA LEU A 495 2.63 -15.46 19.24
C LEU A 495 3.17 -15.81 17.84
N LEU A 496 3.45 -14.81 16.99
CA LEU A 496 4.00 -15.05 15.65
C LEU A 496 5.33 -15.81 15.66
N LYS A 497 6.09 -15.74 16.76
CA LYS A 497 7.37 -16.48 16.91
C LYS A 497 7.16 -17.99 16.94
N ASP A 498 5.97 -18.45 17.33
CA ASP A 498 5.61 -19.87 17.41
C ASP A 498 5.17 -20.43 16.04
N PHE A 499 5.05 -19.58 15.00
CA PHE A 499 4.65 -19.99 13.65
C PHE A 499 5.84 -19.94 12.68
N PRO A 500 6.50 -21.07 12.37
CA PRO A 500 7.62 -21.11 11.41
C PRO A 500 7.25 -20.61 10.01
N SER A 501 5.96 -20.67 9.67
CA SER A 501 5.38 -20.22 8.41
C SER A 501 5.18 -18.70 8.35
N CYS A 502 5.22 -17.96 9.46
CA CYS A 502 4.98 -16.52 9.51
C CYS A 502 6.22 -15.77 10.01
N LYS A 503 6.69 -14.78 9.25
CA LYS A 503 7.81 -13.92 9.67
C LYS A 503 7.40 -12.47 9.70
N LEU A 504 7.57 -11.82 10.85
CA LEU A 504 7.47 -10.37 10.99
C LEU A 504 8.84 -9.74 10.76
N ARG A 505 8.89 -8.71 9.91
CA ARG A 505 10.08 -7.88 9.66
C ARG A 505 9.73 -6.42 9.94
N THR A 506 10.31 -5.88 11.00
CA THR A 506 10.17 -4.49 11.41
C THR A 506 11.27 -3.63 10.77
N GLY A 507 11.07 -2.32 10.71
CA GLY A 507 12.01 -1.45 10.00
C GLY A 507 12.02 -1.66 8.47
N CYS A 508 10.96 -2.25 7.91
CA CYS A 508 10.84 -2.56 6.48
C CYS A 508 9.74 -1.73 5.82
N GLU A 509 10.13 -0.71 5.04
CA GLU A 509 9.21 0.15 4.31
C GLU A 509 8.95 -0.38 2.89
N VAL A 510 7.69 -0.68 2.56
CA VAL A 510 7.32 -1.08 1.20
C VAL A 510 7.30 0.13 0.28
N LEU A 511 8.01 0.03 -0.84
CA LEU A 511 8.20 1.14 -1.78
C LEU A 511 7.47 0.92 -3.11
N ARG A 512 7.48 -0.32 -3.61
CA ARG A 512 7.00 -0.66 -4.95
C ARG A 512 6.33 -2.02 -5.01
N ARG A 513 5.42 -2.15 -5.97
CA ARG A 513 4.76 -3.40 -6.33
C ARG A 513 4.79 -3.55 -7.84
N THR A 514 5.36 -4.64 -8.34
CA THR A 514 5.16 -5.08 -9.73
C THR A 514 4.30 -6.31 -9.76
N GLN A 515 3.49 -6.45 -10.81
CA GLN A 515 2.62 -7.60 -10.99
C GLN A 515 2.80 -8.15 -12.39
N ASP A 516 2.97 -9.47 -12.47
CA ASP A 516 3.12 -10.23 -13.71
C ASP A 516 2.22 -11.47 -13.63
N GLY A 517 1.06 -11.38 -14.30
CA GLY A 517 -0.02 -12.36 -14.18
C GLY A 517 -0.42 -12.64 -12.73
N ASP A 518 -0.29 -13.90 -12.33
CA ASP A 518 -0.63 -14.43 -11.01
C ASP A 518 0.42 -14.17 -9.91
N LYS A 519 1.51 -13.46 -10.24
CA LYS A 519 2.65 -13.32 -9.33
C LYS A 519 2.96 -11.85 -9.10
N THR A 520 3.03 -11.47 -7.82
CA THR A 520 3.34 -10.11 -7.38
C THR A 520 4.75 -10.08 -6.81
N VAL A 521 5.53 -9.05 -7.15
CA VAL A 521 6.83 -8.79 -6.52
C VAL A 521 6.72 -7.49 -5.74
N VAL A 522 7.07 -7.55 -4.47
CA VAL A 522 7.03 -6.42 -3.54
C VAL A 522 8.46 -6.00 -3.25
N GLY A 523 8.79 -4.76 -3.57
CA GLY A 523 10.05 -4.14 -3.21
C GLY A 523 9.92 -3.34 -1.93
N TYR A 524 10.82 -3.56 -0.98
CA TYR A 524 10.85 -2.87 0.30
C TYR A 524 12.29 -2.51 0.69
N ARG A 525 12.44 -1.49 1.52
CA ARG A 525 13.71 -1.04 2.08
C ARG A 525 13.78 -1.39 3.54
N ASP A 526 14.87 -2.01 3.97
CA ASP A 526 15.07 -2.32 5.39
C ASP A 526 15.66 -1.13 6.17
N GLN A 527 15.84 -1.33 7.48
CA GLN A 527 16.38 -0.33 8.40
C GLN A 527 17.81 0.12 8.09
N SER A 528 18.57 -0.66 7.31
CA SER A 528 19.93 -0.31 6.88
C SER A 528 19.93 0.57 5.63
N GLY A 529 18.75 0.82 5.05
CA GLY A 529 18.60 1.48 3.76
C GLY A 529 18.81 0.54 2.57
N THR A 530 18.91 -0.77 2.81
CA THR A 530 19.09 -1.77 1.74
C THR A 530 17.74 -2.13 1.13
N ASP A 531 17.66 -2.09 -0.19
CA ASP A 531 16.48 -2.52 -0.94
C ASP A 531 16.45 -4.04 -1.07
N HIS A 532 15.26 -4.62 -0.93
CA HIS A 532 14.97 -6.04 -1.04
C HIS A 532 13.77 -6.26 -1.94
N CYS A 533 13.65 -7.48 -2.46
CA CYS A 533 12.49 -7.90 -3.25
C CYS A 533 11.98 -9.25 -2.79
N ILE A 534 10.66 -9.34 -2.58
CA ILE A 534 9.98 -10.59 -2.25
C ILE A 534 8.90 -10.91 -3.28
N ARG A 535 8.91 -12.15 -3.77
CA ARG A 535 7.86 -12.68 -4.63
C ARG A 535 6.73 -13.27 -3.78
N THR A 536 5.48 -12.97 -4.15
CA THR A 536 4.28 -13.43 -3.46
C THR A 536 3.16 -13.78 -4.44
N SER A 537 2.26 -14.67 -4.03
CA SER A 537 0.99 -14.90 -4.74
C SER A 537 -0.05 -13.85 -4.40
N TRP A 538 -0.02 -13.32 -3.16
CA TRP A 538 -1.00 -12.36 -2.66
C TRP A 538 -0.32 -11.23 -1.89
N LEU A 539 -0.80 -10.00 -2.08
CA LEU A 539 -0.38 -8.81 -1.34
C LEU A 539 -1.56 -8.23 -0.57
N VAL A 540 -1.40 -8.02 0.73
CA VAL A 540 -2.44 -7.43 1.58
C VAL A 540 -1.95 -6.12 2.20
N GLY A 541 -2.64 -5.02 1.90
CA GLY A 541 -2.46 -3.74 2.57
C GLY A 541 -3.23 -3.68 3.89
N ALA A 542 -2.50 -3.65 4.99
CA ALA A 542 -2.98 -3.43 6.36
C ALA A 542 -2.24 -2.24 7.01
N ASP A 543 -1.72 -1.33 6.19
CA ASP A 543 -0.80 -0.23 6.49
C ASP A 543 -1.52 1.10 6.82
N GLY A 544 -2.79 0.99 7.19
CA GLY A 544 -3.58 2.07 7.77
C GLY A 544 -4.06 3.15 6.79
N LYS A 545 -4.65 4.23 7.34
CA LYS A 545 -5.32 5.28 6.57
C LYS A 545 -4.43 5.96 5.52
N ARG A 546 -3.10 6.00 5.71
CA ARG A 546 -2.13 6.63 4.79
C ARG A 546 -1.24 5.59 4.09
N GLY A 547 -1.64 4.32 4.13
CA GLY A 547 -0.86 3.19 3.62
C GLY A 547 -0.49 3.30 2.14
N VAL A 548 0.73 2.88 1.84
CA VAL A 548 1.31 2.81 0.49
C VAL A 548 0.51 1.89 -0.42
N VAL A 549 -0.03 0.78 0.10
CA VAL A 549 -0.70 -0.22 -0.74
C VAL A 549 -1.93 0.37 -1.40
N ARG A 550 -2.79 1.06 -0.63
CA ARG A 550 -3.92 1.76 -1.24
C ARG A 550 -3.42 2.95 -2.06
N LYS A 551 -2.63 3.85 -1.46
CA LYS A 551 -2.30 5.16 -2.04
C LYS A 551 -1.49 5.10 -3.32
N LYS A 552 -0.51 4.21 -3.40
CA LYS A 552 0.42 4.13 -4.54
C LYS A 552 0.09 2.99 -5.50
N PHE A 553 -0.47 1.88 -5.02
CA PHE A 553 -0.66 0.70 -5.88
C PHE A 553 -2.09 0.55 -6.38
N LEU A 554 -3.09 0.85 -5.56
CA LEU A 554 -4.50 0.57 -5.91
C LEU A 554 -5.31 1.82 -6.33
N GLU A 555 -4.99 3.02 -5.83
CA GLU A 555 -5.61 4.27 -6.29
C GLU A 555 -5.41 4.51 -7.80
N PRO A 556 -4.21 4.29 -8.39
CA PRO A 556 -4.02 4.33 -9.85
C PRO A 556 -4.84 3.29 -10.63
N GLU A 557 -5.22 2.19 -9.98
CA GLU A 557 -6.07 1.12 -10.56
C GLU A 557 -7.58 1.38 -10.34
N GLY A 558 -7.93 2.57 -9.85
CA GLY A 558 -9.31 3.00 -9.64
C GLY A 558 -9.91 2.62 -8.28
N ILE A 559 -9.12 2.05 -7.36
CA ILE A 559 -9.58 1.76 -5.99
C ILE A 559 -9.30 2.96 -5.09
N LYS A 560 -10.35 3.65 -4.67
CA LYS A 560 -10.26 4.86 -3.82
C LYS A 560 -11.20 4.77 -2.63
N GLN A 561 -10.85 5.48 -1.56
CA GLN A 561 -11.75 5.68 -0.42
C GLN A 561 -12.78 6.77 -0.74
N GLU A 562 -14.04 6.40 -0.66
CA GLU A 562 -15.21 7.26 -0.88
C GLU A 562 -15.93 7.49 0.45
N ASP A 563 -16.74 8.53 0.49
CA ASP A 563 -17.55 8.80 1.66
C ASP A 563 -18.65 7.75 1.79
N GLY A 564 -18.87 7.30 3.02
CA GLY A 564 -19.97 6.39 3.33
C GLY A 564 -21.33 7.06 3.11
N PRO A 565 -22.42 6.27 2.99
CA PRO A 565 -23.79 6.80 2.90
C PRO A 565 -24.19 7.65 4.12
N TRP A 566 -23.46 7.53 5.23
CA TRP A 566 -23.60 8.39 6.41
C TRP A 566 -22.32 9.17 6.64
N THR A 567 -22.35 10.47 6.36
CA THR A 567 -21.25 11.38 6.61
C THR A 567 -21.33 11.89 8.04
N TYR A 568 -20.27 11.64 8.82
CA TYR A 568 -20.02 12.33 10.08
C TYR A 568 -18.67 13.01 9.95
N VAL A 569 -18.66 14.32 10.15
CA VAL A 569 -17.44 15.12 10.23
C VAL A 569 -17.50 15.88 11.54
N GLY A 570 -16.58 15.55 12.43
CA GLY A 570 -16.46 16.19 13.74
C GLY A 570 -15.04 16.05 14.25
N THR A 571 -14.55 17.08 14.90
CA THR A 571 -13.26 17.06 15.59
C THR A 571 -13.50 16.82 17.06
N TRP A 572 -12.81 15.83 17.64
CA TRP A 572 -12.78 15.63 19.09
C TRP A 572 -11.36 15.69 19.59
N VAL A 573 -11.16 16.17 20.81
CA VAL A 573 -9.91 15.97 21.52
C VAL A 573 -10.01 14.65 22.24
N ALA A 574 -9.01 13.77 22.06
CA ALA A 574 -8.88 12.55 22.84
C ALA A 574 -7.64 12.63 23.72
N THR A 575 -7.87 12.47 25.02
CA THR A 575 -6.87 12.57 26.07
C THR A 575 -6.72 11.22 26.78
N ASN A 576 -5.50 10.70 26.78
CA ASN A 576 -5.12 9.51 27.53
C ASN A 576 -4.35 9.94 28.77
N LEU A 577 -4.79 9.45 29.93
CA LEU A 577 -4.18 9.74 31.22
C LEU A 577 -3.62 8.46 31.84
N LYS A 578 -2.54 8.62 32.60
CA LYS A 578 -2.04 7.63 33.56
C LYS A 578 -2.28 8.16 34.97
N ILE A 579 -3.08 7.42 35.73
CA ILE A 579 -3.46 7.77 37.09
C ILE A 579 -2.61 6.96 38.07
N THR A 580 -1.92 7.67 38.96
CA THR A 580 -1.28 7.09 40.14
C THR A 580 -2.19 7.31 41.34
N THR A 581 -2.49 6.27 42.10
CA THR A 581 -3.37 6.42 43.27
C THR A 581 -2.57 7.02 44.43
N PRO A 582 -3.01 8.12 45.07
CA PRO A 582 -2.32 8.67 46.23
C PRO A 582 -2.37 7.70 47.40
N THR A 583 -1.33 7.72 48.23
CA THR A 583 -1.20 6.90 49.44
C THR A 583 -0.95 7.78 50.67
N PRO A 584 -1.13 7.27 51.90
CA PRO A 584 -0.77 8.00 53.11
C PRO A 584 0.70 8.45 53.14
N GLU A 585 1.60 7.72 52.49
CA GLU A 585 3.03 8.04 52.43
C GLU A 585 3.34 9.15 51.41
N SER A 586 2.75 9.06 50.22
CA SER A 586 2.96 10.06 49.15
C SER A 586 2.22 11.37 49.41
N HIS A 587 1.00 11.29 49.95
CA HIS A 587 0.11 12.43 50.18
C HIS A 587 -0.46 12.41 51.60
N PRO A 588 0.37 12.55 52.65
CA PRO A 588 -0.07 12.39 54.06
C PRO A 588 -1.14 13.38 54.50
N LYS A 589 -1.24 14.53 53.82
CA LYS A 589 -2.21 15.59 54.12
C LYS A 589 -3.57 15.40 53.43
N PHE A 590 -3.76 14.37 52.60
CA PHE A 590 -5.02 14.16 51.90
C PHE A 590 -6.17 13.89 52.90
N PRO A 591 -7.30 14.61 52.81
CA PRO A 591 -8.28 14.67 53.90
C PRO A 591 -9.00 13.35 54.17
N LEU A 592 -9.13 12.47 53.16
CA LEU A 592 -9.89 11.22 53.29
C LEU A 592 -9.16 10.15 54.13
N TRP A 593 -7.85 10.27 54.37
CA TRP A 593 -7.11 9.37 55.26
C TRP A 593 -7.62 9.43 56.70
N LYS A 594 -7.98 10.63 57.17
CA LYS A 594 -8.54 10.83 58.51
C LYS A 594 -9.91 10.19 58.69
N LEU A 595 -10.59 9.90 57.58
CA LEU A 595 -11.90 9.23 57.54
C LEU A 595 -11.77 7.70 57.33
N GLY A 596 -10.55 7.16 57.32
CA GLY A 596 -10.30 5.72 57.17
C GLY A 596 -10.47 5.18 55.74
N TYR A 597 -10.49 6.05 54.73
CA TYR A 597 -10.55 5.61 53.34
C TYR A 597 -9.24 4.93 52.93
N THR A 598 -9.36 3.83 52.19
CA THR A 598 -8.23 3.17 51.54
C THR A 598 -7.86 3.87 50.22
N PRO A 599 -6.61 3.72 49.73
CA PRO A 599 -6.23 4.22 48.40
C PRO A 599 -7.18 3.76 47.30
N GLN A 600 -7.61 2.49 47.32
CA GLN A 600 -8.54 1.95 46.33
C GLN A 600 -9.92 2.62 46.38
N GLN A 601 -10.47 2.86 47.58
CA GLN A 601 -11.75 3.57 47.72
C GLN A 601 -11.67 5.00 47.20
N ILE A 602 -10.54 5.69 47.39
CA ILE A 602 -10.31 7.02 46.82
C ILE A 602 -10.21 6.92 45.30
N HIS A 603 -9.42 6.00 44.77
CA HIS A 603 -9.34 5.79 43.33
C HIS A 603 -10.73 5.56 42.72
N ASP A 604 -11.54 4.67 43.29
CA ASP A 604 -12.89 4.38 42.79
C ASP A 604 -13.87 5.55 42.95
N ALA A 605 -13.71 6.39 43.98
CA ALA A 605 -14.50 7.60 44.16
C ALA A 605 -14.19 8.68 43.12
N PHE A 606 -12.93 8.80 42.67
CA PHE A 606 -12.51 9.81 41.70
C PHE A 606 -12.58 9.33 40.24
N TRP A 607 -12.35 8.05 40.01
CA TRP A 607 -12.20 7.45 38.68
C TRP A 607 -13.15 6.27 38.53
N PRO A 608 -14.48 6.43 38.48
CA PRO A 608 -15.44 5.34 38.56
C PRO A 608 -15.24 4.22 37.52
N SER A 609 -15.73 3.01 37.84
CA SER A 609 -15.69 1.87 36.92
C SER A 609 -16.76 1.96 35.83
N GLY A 610 -16.58 1.20 34.76
CA GLY A 610 -17.44 1.26 33.58
C GLY A 610 -16.95 2.29 32.58
N PHE A 611 -17.79 2.55 31.58
CA PHE A 611 -17.55 3.58 30.58
C PHE A 611 -18.68 4.62 30.64
N HIS A 612 -18.33 5.90 30.59
CA HIS A 612 -19.21 7.00 30.90
C HIS A 612 -19.43 7.85 29.65
N PHE A 613 -20.67 7.90 29.18
CA PHE A 613 -21.13 8.81 28.14
C PHE A 613 -21.75 10.02 28.81
N CYS A 614 -21.20 11.19 28.51
CA CYS A 614 -21.45 12.45 29.19
C CYS A 614 -22.20 13.36 28.21
N ASN A 615 -23.53 13.33 28.29
CA ASN A 615 -24.41 14.07 27.39
C ASN A 615 -24.53 15.51 27.88
N ASP A 616 -23.77 16.40 27.27
CA ASP A 616 -23.83 17.84 27.47
C ASP A 616 -24.42 18.53 26.22
N SER A 617 -25.26 19.55 26.42
CA SER A 617 -25.94 20.24 25.33
C SER A 617 -24.99 21.06 24.44
N GLN A 618 -23.84 21.47 24.99
CA GLN A 618 -22.81 22.19 24.26
C GLN A 618 -21.68 21.24 23.87
N ARG A 619 -21.16 20.45 24.81
CA ARG A 619 -19.92 19.68 24.63
C ARG A 619 -20.03 18.20 25.03
N PRO A 620 -20.65 17.36 24.18
CA PRO A 620 -20.64 15.91 24.38
C PRO A 620 -19.25 15.36 24.68
N SER A 621 -19.17 14.44 25.64
CA SER A 621 -17.91 13.80 26.02
C SER A 621 -18.09 12.33 26.39
N VAL A 622 -16.98 11.59 26.39
CA VAL A 622 -16.92 10.20 26.84
C VAL A 622 -15.71 10.00 27.72
N SER A 623 -15.81 9.13 28.73
CA SER A 623 -14.71 8.86 29.65
C SER A 623 -14.74 7.47 30.21
N GLY A 624 -13.58 6.89 30.50
CA GLY A 624 -13.56 5.62 31.22
C GLY A 624 -12.18 5.02 31.36
N ARG A 625 -12.10 4.02 32.24
CA ARG A 625 -10.90 3.21 32.43
C ARG A 625 -10.66 2.34 31.20
N PHE A 626 -9.40 2.18 30.80
CA PHE A 626 -9.03 1.22 29.74
C PHE A 626 -7.75 0.46 30.06
N GLY A 627 -7.37 -0.49 29.22
CA GLY A 627 -6.21 -1.35 29.45
C GLY A 627 -6.38 -2.35 30.59
N PRO A 628 -5.28 -2.99 31.04
CA PRO A 628 -5.33 -4.04 32.06
C PRO A 628 -5.92 -3.55 33.38
N ALA A 629 -6.52 -4.46 34.15
CA ALA A 629 -7.00 -4.15 35.49
C ALA A 629 -5.87 -3.59 36.37
N GLY A 630 -6.16 -2.52 37.13
CA GLY A 630 -5.17 -1.85 37.99
C GLY A 630 -4.12 -1.00 37.27
N SER A 631 -4.14 -0.92 35.93
CA SER A 631 -3.14 -0.15 35.17
C SER A 631 -3.24 1.37 35.34
N GLY A 632 -4.34 1.90 35.87
CA GLY A 632 -4.54 3.34 36.05
C GLY A 632 -4.73 4.12 34.74
N PHE A 633 -4.95 3.48 33.59
CA PHE A 633 -5.21 4.21 32.35
C PHE A 633 -6.65 4.72 32.28
N TRP A 634 -6.80 5.99 31.88
CA TRP A 634 -8.09 6.66 31.72
C TRP A 634 -8.16 7.42 30.40
N ARG A 635 -9.26 7.27 29.66
CA ARG A 635 -9.55 8.03 28.45
C ARG A 635 -10.58 9.11 28.76
N HIS A 636 -10.37 10.32 28.26
CA HIS A 636 -11.40 11.35 28.17
C HIS A 636 -11.42 11.90 26.75
N GLU A 637 -12.59 11.95 26.11
CA GLU A 637 -12.75 12.57 24.80
C GLU A 637 -13.91 13.57 24.85
N TYR A 638 -13.77 14.71 24.17
CA TYR A 638 -14.82 15.73 24.06
C TYR A 638 -14.87 16.35 22.67
N SER A 639 -16.07 16.76 22.24
CA SER A 639 -16.23 17.46 20.96
C SER A 639 -15.60 18.84 21.00
N VAL A 640 -14.95 19.23 19.90
CA VAL A 640 -14.41 20.58 19.72
C VAL A 640 -15.52 21.52 19.26
N GLU A 641 -15.65 22.66 19.92
CA GLU A 641 -16.54 23.76 19.53
C GLU A 641 -15.79 24.82 18.71
N PRO A 642 -16.46 25.62 17.87
CA PRO A 642 -15.79 26.60 16.99
C PRO A 642 -14.94 27.66 17.71
N THR A 643 -15.23 27.93 18.99
CA THR A 643 -14.51 28.91 19.82
C THR A 643 -13.33 28.29 20.59
N ASP A 644 -13.06 27.00 20.40
CA ASP A 644 -11.99 26.32 21.14
C ASP A 644 -10.60 26.69 20.65
N ASN A 645 -9.68 26.88 21.59
CA ASN A 645 -8.28 27.14 21.29
C ASN A 645 -7.55 25.82 20.98
N LEU A 646 -7.29 25.55 19.70
CA LEU A 646 -6.56 24.36 19.27
C LEU A 646 -5.03 24.54 19.27
N GLU A 647 -4.52 25.72 19.64
CA GLU A 647 -3.08 25.95 19.82
C GLU A 647 -2.59 25.44 21.18
N ASP A 648 -3.40 25.60 22.25
CA ASP A 648 -3.15 25.04 23.58
C ASP A 648 -4.23 24.03 24.01
N VAL A 649 -4.17 22.85 23.37
CA VAL A 649 -5.15 21.78 23.58
C VAL A 649 -5.09 21.22 25.01
N GLU A 650 -3.90 21.15 25.61
CA GLU A 650 -3.77 20.61 26.97
C GLU A 650 -4.24 21.59 28.04
N GLY A 651 -3.92 22.88 27.92
CA GLY A 651 -4.45 23.92 28.80
C GLY A 651 -5.99 23.94 28.77
N GLN A 652 -6.57 23.92 27.56
CA GLN A 652 -8.02 23.84 27.41
C GLN A 652 -8.62 22.55 28.00
N PHE A 653 -7.96 21.40 27.83
CA PHE A 653 -8.39 20.16 28.45
C PHE A 653 -8.49 20.30 29.98
N TRP A 654 -7.51 20.94 30.62
CA TRP A 654 -7.52 21.13 32.08
C TRP A 654 -8.56 22.12 32.56
N GLU A 655 -8.85 23.18 31.81
CA GLU A 655 -9.96 24.10 32.11
C GLU A 655 -11.32 23.35 32.15
N LEU A 656 -11.51 22.41 31.22
CA LEU A 656 -12.76 21.66 31.08
C LEU A 656 -12.86 20.47 32.03
N PHE A 657 -11.78 19.70 32.18
CA PHE A 657 -11.75 18.44 32.92
C PHE A 657 -11.33 18.61 34.39
N GLY A 658 -10.51 19.62 34.70
CA GLY A 658 -10.03 19.90 36.06
C GLY A 658 -11.15 19.99 37.11
N PRO A 659 -12.26 20.72 36.86
CA PRO A 659 -13.39 20.78 37.80
C PRO A 659 -14.02 19.42 38.09
N TRP A 660 -13.87 18.43 37.19
CA TRP A 660 -14.40 17.08 37.40
C TRP A 660 -13.55 16.30 38.39
N MET A 661 -12.33 16.74 38.71
CA MET A 661 -11.47 16.14 39.74
C MET A 661 -11.77 16.65 41.14
N VAL A 662 -12.81 17.48 41.30
CA VAL A 662 -13.29 17.98 42.60
C VAL A 662 -14.58 17.27 42.98
N VAL A 663 -14.62 16.68 44.18
CA VAL A 663 -15.79 15.99 44.73
C VAL A 663 -16.28 16.73 45.95
N GLN A 664 -17.60 16.96 46.04
CA GLN A 664 -18.21 17.57 47.22
C GLN A 664 -17.96 16.70 48.46
N GLY A 665 -17.39 17.31 49.52
CA GLY A 665 -17.02 16.60 50.74
C GLY A 665 -18.19 15.91 51.44
N SER A 666 -19.41 16.40 51.26
CA SER A 666 -20.66 15.79 51.74
C SER A 666 -20.88 14.36 51.24
N LYS A 667 -20.24 13.94 50.12
CA LYS A 667 -20.26 12.55 49.65
C LYS A 667 -19.42 11.61 50.53
N PHE A 668 -18.49 12.14 51.32
CA PHE A 668 -17.61 11.37 52.21
C PHE A 668 -17.97 11.56 53.69
N SER A 669 -18.21 12.81 54.11
CA SER A 669 -18.60 13.12 55.49
C SER A 669 -19.32 14.47 55.58
N ARG A 670 -20.27 14.58 56.52
CA ARG A 670 -21.03 15.80 56.77
C ARG A 670 -20.10 16.88 57.35
N GLY A 671 -19.97 18.02 56.65
CA GLY A 671 -19.12 19.15 57.07
C GLY A 671 -17.71 19.17 56.45
N LEU A 672 -17.35 18.18 55.62
CA LEU A 672 -16.13 18.23 54.83
C LEU A 672 -16.32 19.16 53.62
N GLY A 673 -15.35 20.05 53.38
CA GLY A 673 -15.30 20.89 52.17
C GLY A 673 -15.04 20.07 50.89
N ASN A 674 -14.99 20.74 49.74
CA ASN A 674 -14.65 20.08 48.48
C ASN A 674 -13.27 19.40 48.57
N VAL A 675 -13.19 18.18 48.04
CA VAL A 675 -11.96 17.38 48.00
C VAL A 675 -11.52 17.26 46.54
N GLU A 676 -10.31 17.73 46.24
CA GLU A 676 -9.72 17.66 44.92
C GLU A 676 -8.72 16.49 44.84
N PHE A 677 -8.74 15.74 43.74
CA PHE A 677 -7.73 14.71 43.48
C PHE A 677 -6.37 15.36 43.21
N PRO A 678 -5.26 14.88 43.79
CA PRO A 678 -3.95 15.49 43.58
C PRO A 678 -3.57 15.55 42.09
N ARG A 679 -3.22 16.74 41.60
CA ARG A 679 -2.97 16.98 40.16
C ARG A 679 -1.72 16.25 39.65
N ASP A 680 -0.70 16.13 40.49
CA ASP A 680 0.56 15.41 40.25
C ASP A 680 0.38 13.89 40.17
N CYS A 681 -0.75 13.37 40.65
CA CYS A 681 -1.16 11.98 40.45
C CYS A 681 -1.77 11.69 39.07
N ILE A 682 -1.90 12.71 38.20
CA ILE A 682 -2.49 12.59 36.85
C ILE A 682 -1.46 12.97 35.79
N GLU A 683 -0.92 11.97 35.10
CA GLU A 683 -0.02 12.16 33.97
C GLU A 683 -0.81 12.17 32.66
N VAL A 684 -0.56 13.15 31.79
CA VAL A 684 -1.10 13.20 30.42
C VAL A 684 -0.17 12.44 29.50
N ILE A 685 -0.60 11.27 29.04
CA ILE A 685 0.16 10.47 28.05
C ILE A 685 0.02 11.11 26.66
N ARG A 686 -1.18 11.62 26.36
CA ARG A 686 -1.52 12.26 25.09
C ARG A 686 -2.74 13.16 25.27
N CYS A 687 -2.74 14.31 24.59
CA CYS A 687 -3.91 15.17 24.39
C CYS A 687 -3.89 15.73 22.96
N ARG A 688 -4.74 15.26 22.05
CA ARG A 688 -4.71 15.71 20.64
C ARG A 688 -6.10 15.76 19.98
N PRO A 689 -6.34 16.71 19.06
CA PRO A 689 -7.54 16.75 18.24
C PRO A 689 -7.49 15.69 17.13
N PHE A 690 -8.64 15.12 16.82
CA PHE A 690 -8.84 14.15 15.75
C PHE A 690 -10.10 14.49 14.97
N THR A 691 -9.95 14.71 13.67
CA THR A 691 -11.09 14.83 12.76
C THR A 691 -11.49 13.45 12.27
N PHE A 692 -12.71 13.06 12.62
CA PHE A 692 -13.28 11.80 12.18
C PHE A 692 -14.00 11.97 10.84
N ALA A 693 -13.87 10.95 9.99
CA ALA A 693 -14.60 10.85 8.74
C ALA A 693 -15.02 9.40 8.54
N THR A 694 -16.19 9.21 7.96
CA THR A 694 -16.63 7.89 7.48
C THR A 694 -16.13 7.71 6.06
N LYS A 695 -15.16 6.83 5.84
CA LYS A 695 -14.71 6.47 4.49
C LYS A 695 -14.60 4.98 4.30
N ILE A 696 -14.83 4.54 3.08
CA ILE A 696 -14.80 3.13 2.71
C ILE A 696 -14.29 3.03 1.27
N VAL A 697 -13.50 2.01 0.92
CA VAL A 697 -13.07 1.86 -0.48
C VAL A 697 -14.28 1.60 -1.40
N ASN A 698 -14.16 1.87 -2.69
CA ASN A 698 -15.15 1.44 -3.68
C ASN A 698 -15.00 -0.06 -4.00
N ARG A 699 -13.78 -0.60 -3.90
CA ARG A 699 -13.43 -2.01 -4.14
C ARG A 699 -12.34 -2.49 -3.18
N TRP A 700 -12.40 -3.74 -2.71
CA TRP A 700 -11.52 -4.25 -1.63
C TRP A 700 -10.22 -4.82 -2.17
N TYR A 701 -10.19 -5.16 -3.45
CA TYR A 701 -9.05 -5.78 -4.10
C TYR A 701 -9.00 -5.45 -5.60
N SER A 702 -7.80 -5.56 -6.16
CA SER A 702 -7.52 -5.56 -7.59
C SER A 702 -6.52 -6.68 -7.86
N ASN A 703 -6.90 -7.62 -8.72
CA ASN A 703 -6.13 -8.83 -8.98
C ASN A 703 -5.71 -9.52 -7.66
N ASN A 704 -4.40 -9.66 -7.42
CA ASN A 704 -3.83 -10.34 -6.25
C ASN A 704 -3.49 -9.39 -5.09
N THR A 705 -3.93 -8.14 -5.15
CA THR A 705 -3.69 -7.12 -4.11
C THR A 705 -4.99 -6.73 -3.43
N MET A 706 -5.05 -6.80 -2.09
CA MET A 706 -6.27 -6.58 -1.30
C MET A 706 -6.02 -5.60 -0.14
N LEU A 707 -7.08 -5.01 0.41
CA LEU A 707 -7.03 -4.06 1.54
C LEU A 707 -7.88 -4.57 2.71
N ILE A 708 -7.38 -4.38 3.94
CA ILE A 708 -8.12 -4.65 5.18
C ILE A 708 -7.95 -3.53 6.21
N GLY A 709 -8.88 -3.42 7.17
CA GLY A 709 -8.82 -2.43 8.24
C GLY A 709 -8.80 -0.99 7.74
N ASP A 710 -8.04 -0.12 8.40
CA ASP A 710 -7.94 1.32 8.09
C ASP A 710 -7.45 1.62 6.65
N ALA A 711 -6.77 0.66 6.02
CA ALA A 711 -6.40 0.76 4.61
C ALA A 711 -7.63 0.64 3.68
N ALA A 712 -8.67 -0.10 4.08
CA ALA A 712 -9.93 -0.21 3.36
C ALA A 712 -10.99 0.80 3.86
N HIS A 713 -11.14 1.00 5.16
CA HIS A 713 -12.26 1.78 5.72
C HIS A 713 -11.92 2.43 7.06
N VAL A 714 -12.59 3.53 7.39
CA VAL A 714 -12.44 4.25 8.67
C VAL A 714 -13.80 4.64 9.22
N PHE A 715 -13.92 4.60 10.55
CA PHE A 715 -15.15 4.88 11.28
C PHE A 715 -15.05 6.15 12.13
N PRO A 716 -16.19 6.81 12.41
CA PRO A 716 -16.33 7.69 13.57
C PRO A 716 -16.00 6.97 14.90
N PRO A 717 -15.72 7.69 15.99
CA PRO A 717 -15.19 7.10 17.22
C PRO A 717 -16.22 6.29 18.00
N PHE A 718 -17.50 6.38 17.63
CA PHE A 718 -18.60 5.81 18.41
C PHE A 718 -18.64 4.28 18.27
N GLY A 719 -18.53 3.59 19.41
CA GLY A 719 -18.71 2.15 19.50
C GLY A 719 -17.51 1.30 19.03
N GLY A 720 -16.31 1.86 18.94
CA GLY A 720 -15.05 1.08 18.84
C GLY A 720 -14.95 0.14 17.64
N GLN A 721 -15.49 0.51 16.48
CA GLN A 721 -15.62 -0.41 15.33
C GLN A 721 -14.37 -0.56 14.46
N GLY A 722 -13.38 0.33 14.53
CA GLY A 722 -12.20 0.31 13.65
C GLY A 722 -11.39 -0.99 13.77
N ILE A 723 -10.78 -1.22 14.94
CA ILE A 723 -9.99 -2.44 15.21
C ILE A 723 -10.85 -3.70 15.05
N ALA A 724 -12.08 -3.67 15.57
CA ALA A 724 -12.96 -4.83 15.52
C ALA A 724 -13.29 -5.26 14.08
N THR A 725 -13.56 -4.30 13.18
CA THR A 725 -13.84 -4.59 11.78
C THR A 725 -12.58 -5.04 11.04
N GLY A 726 -11.41 -4.44 11.33
CA GLY A 726 -10.14 -4.89 10.76
C GLY A 726 -9.77 -6.33 11.12
N ILE A 727 -10.04 -6.77 12.36
CA ILE A 727 -9.87 -8.18 12.78
C ILE A 727 -10.85 -9.10 12.05
N ARG A 728 -12.11 -8.66 11.86
CA ARG A 728 -13.09 -9.42 11.06
C ARG A 728 -12.64 -9.55 9.60
N ASP A 729 -12.09 -8.49 9.01
CA ASP A 729 -11.54 -8.51 7.65
C ASP A 729 -10.45 -9.57 7.50
N ALA A 730 -9.51 -9.57 8.45
CA ALA A 730 -8.42 -10.55 8.52
C ALA A 730 -8.95 -11.98 8.59
N GLN A 731 -9.91 -12.27 9.48
CA GLN A 731 -10.47 -13.61 9.63
C GLN A 731 -11.14 -14.12 8.36
N ALA A 732 -11.99 -13.30 7.75
CA ALA A 732 -12.72 -13.68 6.55
C ALA A 732 -11.80 -13.87 5.35
N LEU A 733 -10.68 -13.15 5.29
CA LEU A 733 -9.72 -13.24 4.19
C LEU A 733 -8.75 -14.43 4.36
N ALA A 734 -8.34 -14.76 5.58
CA ALA A 734 -7.26 -15.72 5.86
C ALA A 734 -7.52 -17.11 5.26
N TRP A 735 -8.69 -17.69 5.53
CA TRP A 735 -9.00 -19.04 5.05
C TRP A 735 -9.17 -19.06 3.52
N ARG A 736 -9.74 -18.01 2.93
CA ARG A 736 -9.91 -17.88 1.48
C ARG A 736 -8.57 -17.83 0.76
N LEU A 737 -7.61 -17.06 1.27
CA LEU A 737 -6.26 -17.03 0.71
C LEU A 737 -5.57 -18.39 0.80
N THR A 738 -5.74 -19.08 1.92
CA THR A 738 -5.17 -20.42 2.13
C THR A 738 -5.78 -21.42 1.13
N VAL A 739 -7.11 -21.47 1.00
CA VAL A 739 -7.81 -22.34 0.07
C VAL A 739 -7.41 -22.04 -1.39
N MET A 740 -7.46 -20.77 -1.81
CA MET A 740 -7.08 -20.38 -3.18
C MET A 740 -5.62 -20.73 -3.50
N SER A 741 -4.72 -20.59 -2.53
CA SER A 741 -3.29 -20.88 -2.72
C SER A 741 -2.98 -22.37 -2.76
N ARG A 742 -3.72 -23.20 -2.00
CA ARG A 742 -3.50 -24.64 -1.94
C ARG A 742 -4.12 -25.38 -3.12
N LEU A 743 -5.35 -24.99 -3.50
CA LEU A 743 -6.10 -25.67 -4.55
C LEU A 743 -5.73 -25.19 -5.97
N ASN A 744 -4.82 -24.21 -6.10
CA ASN A 744 -4.39 -23.63 -7.38
C ASN A 744 -5.57 -23.30 -8.33
N LEU A 745 -6.63 -22.71 -7.78
CA LEU A 745 -7.89 -22.49 -8.47
C LEU A 745 -7.72 -21.61 -9.72
N GLY A 746 -8.59 -21.78 -10.72
CA GLY A 746 -8.62 -20.91 -11.90
C GLY A 746 -9.04 -19.47 -11.57
N LEU A 747 -8.71 -18.53 -12.47
CA LEU A 747 -8.99 -17.10 -12.30
C LEU A 747 -10.47 -16.80 -12.01
N HIS A 748 -11.39 -17.48 -12.70
CA HIS A 748 -12.82 -17.27 -12.52
C HIS A 748 -13.29 -17.61 -11.09
N THR A 749 -12.85 -18.76 -10.57
CA THR A 749 -13.18 -19.21 -9.21
C THR A 749 -12.55 -18.30 -8.15
N ARG A 750 -11.29 -17.89 -8.33
CA ARG A 750 -10.62 -16.92 -7.45
C ARG A 750 -11.40 -15.60 -7.39
N GLU A 751 -11.81 -15.10 -8.55
CA GLU A 751 -12.58 -13.87 -8.65
C GLU A 751 -13.95 -14.01 -7.96
N LYS A 752 -14.64 -15.15 -8.10
CA LYS A 752 -15.89 -15.43 -7.38
C LYS A 752 -15.70 -15.40 -5.86
N ILE A 753 -14.65 -16.05 -5.36
CA ILE A 753 -14.32 -16.08 -3.91
C ILE A 753 -14.04 -14.67 -3.38
N LEU A 754 -13.26 -13.88 -4.12
CA LEU A 754 -12.91 -12.52 -3.73
C LEU A 754 -14.10 -11.55 -3.82
N ARG A 755 -14.98 -11.70 -4.83
CA ARG A 755 -16.25 -10.96 -4.91
C ARG A 755 -17.14 -11.26 -3.71
N GLY A 756 -17.34 -12.54 -3.39
CA GLY A 756 -18.10 -12.97 -2.21
C GLY A 756 -17.53 -12.42 -0.91
N TRP A 757 -16.20 -12.49 -0.74
CA TRP A 757 -15.53 -11.87 0.40
C TRP A 757 -15.77 -10.36 0.48
N SER A 758 -15.59 -9.63 -0.62
CA SER A 758 -15.80 -8.18 -0.69
C SER A 758 -17.25 -7.80 -0.36
N GLN A 759 -18.24 -8.57 -0.81
CA GLN A 759 -19.65 -8.37 -0.48
C GLN A 759 -19.92 -8.60 1.02
N GLU A 760 -19.42 -9.70 1.58
CA GLU A 760 -19.52 -9.99 3.02
C GLU A 760 -18.88 -8.88 3.87
N ARG A 761 -17.73 -8.34 3.45
CA ARG A 761 -17.06 -7.22 4.14
C ARG A 761 -17.84 -5.92 4.04
N ARG A 762 -18.40 -5.61 2.86
CA ARG A 762 -19.25 -4.44 2.67
C ARG A 762 -20.50 -4.52 3.56
N HIS A 763 -21.15 -5.67 3.60
CA HIS A 763 -22.33 -5.88 4.45
C HIS A 763 -21.98 -5.74 5.93
N ALA A 764 -20.88 -6.34 6.38
CA ALA A 764 -20.39 -6.20 7.75
C ALA A 764 -20.06 -4.75 8.12
N TRP A 765 -19.42 -4.02 7.21
CA TRP A 765 -19.14 -2.60 7.39
C TRP A 765 -20.43 -1.76 7.48
N ASN A 766 -21.43 -2.03 6.63
CA ASN A 766 -22.72 -1.34 6.68
C ASN A 766 -23.41 -1.55 8.04
N ALA A 767 -23.43 -2.78 8.56
CA ALA A 767 -24.01 -3.09 9.86
C ALA A 767 -23.23 -2.40 11.01
N ALA A 768 -21.89 -2.40 10.95
CA ALA A 768 -21.06 -1.68 11.91
C ALA A 768 -21.32 -0.17 11.87
N MET A 769 -21.44 0.42 10.67
CA MET A 769 -21.72 1.84 10.49
C MET A 769 -23.09 2.26 11.00
N GLN A 770 -24.13 1.44 10.79
CA GLN A 770 -25.45 1.70 11.35
C GLN A 770 -25.41 1.73 12.88
N ALA A 771 -24.68 0.80 13.50
CA ALA A 771 -24.48 0.79 14.95
C ALA A 771 -23.68 2.02 15.43
N THR A 772 -22.59 2.39 14.73
CA THR A 772 -21.79 3.59 15.02
C THR A 772 -22.64 4.86 14.93
N LYS A 773 -23.50 4.97 13.91
CA LYS A 773 -24.42 6.10 13.75
C LYS A 773 -25.41 6.18 14.90
N LEU A 774 -26.04 5.06 15.28
CA LEU A 774 -27.00 5.02 16.39
C LEU A 774 -26.32 5.46 17.70
N ASN A 775 -25.16 4.90 18.01
CA ASN A 775 -24.37 5.28 19.19
C ASN A 775 -24.01 6.78 19.15
N GLY A 776 -23.56 7.27 17.99
CA GLY A 776 -23.25 8.69 17.79
C GLY A 776 -24.47 9.59 18.00
N SER A 777 -25.67 9.19 17.56
CA SER A 777 -26.89 9.99 17.78
C SER A 777 -27.25 10.11 19.26
N ILE A 778 -26.97 9.10 20.07
CA ILE A 778 -27.23 9.11 21.52
C ILE A 778 -26.25 10.04 22.24
N VAL A 779 -24.97 9.98 21.86
CA VAL A 779 -23.90 10.77 22.48
C VAL A 779 -23.98 12.24 22.07
N ASN A 780 -24.26 12.51 20.79
CA ASN A 780 -24.31 13.87 20.25
C ASN A 780 -25.68 14.54 20.37
N GLU A 781 -26.65 13.96 21.08
CA GLU A 781 -27.97 14.59 21.25
C GLU A 781 -27.84 15.86 22.10
N ARG A 782 -27.84 17.01 21.42
CA ARG A 782 -27.72 18.34 22.04
C ARG A 782 -29.09 18.90 22.48
N SER A 783 -30.21 18.35 22.00
CA SER A 783 -31.55 18.83 22.34
C SER A 783 -32.00 18.35 23.72
N LEU A 784 -32.44 19.29 24.56
CA LEU A 784 -33.05 18.97 25.85
C LEU A 784 -34.35 18.15 25.68
N LEU A 785 -35.18 18.49 24.68
CA LEU A 785 -36.45 17.80 24.41
C LEU A 785 -36.22 16.46 23.71
N GLY A 786 -35.31 16.41 22.72
CA GLY A 786 -34.92 15.17 22.03
C GLY A 786 -34.32 14.15 22.99
N GLY A 787 -33.42 14.60 23.86
CA GLY A 787 -32.87 13.78 24.95
C GLY A 787 -33.94 13.32 25.94
N LEU A 788 -34.92 14.16 26.30
CA LEU A 788 -36.02 13.77 27.20
C LEU A 788 -36.93 12.69 26.57
N LEU A 789 -37.28 12.84 25.29
CA LEU A 789 -38.09 11.87 24.55
C LEU A 789 -37.37 10.52 24.44
N TYR A 790 -36.09 10.52 24.05
CA TYR A 790 -35.27 9.32 23.98
C TYR A 790 -35.17 8.60 25.33
N ARG A 791 -34.93 9.35 26.42
CA ARG A 791 -34.89 8.81 27.79
C ARG A 791 -36.21 8.17 28.20
N THR A 792 -37.33 8.81 27.88
CA THR A 792 -38.67 8.31 28.23
C THR A 792 -38.97 7.05 27.44
N TRP A 793 -38.68 7.04 26.14
CA TRP A 793 -38.84 5.87 25.28
C TRP A 793 -38.01 4.67 25.78
N MET A 794 -36.73 4.90 26.11
CA MET A 794 -35.88 3.83 26.65
C MET A 794 -36.39 3.32 27.99
N ARG A 795 -36.82 4.19 28.92
CA ARG A 795 -37.44 3.75 30.18
C ARG A 795 -38.66 2.87 29.95
N VAL A 796 -39.52 3.23 29.00
CA VAL A 796 -40.70 2.44 28.62
C VAL A 796 -40.28 1.10 28.01
N LEU A 797 -39.28 1.06 27.13
CA LEU A 797 -38.76 -0.19 26.56
C LEU A 797 -38.25 -1.12 27.68
N TRP A 798 -37.47 -0.59 28.63
CA TRP A 798 -36.93 -1.35 29.76
C TRP A 798 -37.96 -1.71 30.84
N TRP A 799 -39.14 -1.06 30.87
CA TRP A 799 -40.31 -1.50 31.65
C TRP A 799 -40.96 -2.78 31.14
N PHE A 800 -40.65 -3.20 29.91
CA PHE A 800 -41.03 -4.50 29.36
C PHE A 800 -39.78 -5.36 29.12
N PRO A 801 -39.19 -5.95 30.18
CA PRO A 801 -37.90 -6.62 30.10
C PRO A 801 -37.85 -7.71 29.03
N THR A 802 -38.94 -8.45 28.81
CA THR A 802 -39.02 -9.49 27.80
C THR A 802 -38.87 -8.94 26.38
N ILE A 803 -39.52 -7.81 26.06
CA ILE A 803 -39.44 -7.17 24.74
C ILE A 803 -38.06 -6.54 24.55
N ALA A 804 -37.55 -5.87 25.57
CA ALA A 804 -36.20 -5.29 25.56
C ALA A 804 -35.14 -6.39 25.36
N HIS A 805 -35.24 -7.49 26.11
CA HIS A 805 -34.33 -8.63 26.03
C HIS A 805 -34.39 -9.31 24.67
N TYR A 806 -35.60 -9.59 24.15
CA TYR A 806 -35.77 -10.16 22.81
C TYR A 806 -35.16 -9.29 21.71
N LYS A 807 -35.48 -7.98 21.69
CA LYS A 807 -34.93 -7.05 20.69
C LYS A 807 -33.41 -6.87 20.82
N THR A 808 -32.90 -6.83 22.04
CA THR A 808 -31.46 -6.72 22.30
C THR A 808 -30.75 -7.99 21.85
N HIS A 809 -31.26 -9.15 22.22
CA HIS A 809 -30.71 -10.44 21.79
C HIS A 809 -30.71 -10.55 20.27
N GLN A 810 -31.78 -10.19 19.57
CA GLN A 810 -31.82 -10.17 18.11
C GLN A 810 -30.78 -9.20 17.51
N ALA A 811 -30.65 -7.98 18.06
CA ALA A 811 -29.73 -6.97 17.58
C ALA A 811 -28.23 -7.32 17.77
N PHE A 812 -27.91 -8.20 18.72
CA PHE A 812 -26.55 -8.70 18.96
C PHE A 812 -26.29 -10.04 18.27
N ARG A 813 -27.23 -10.99 18.36
CA ARG A 813 -27.15 -12.34 17.77
C ARG A 813 -27.20 -12.31 16.24
N ASP A 814 -28.20 -11.64 15.69
CA ASP A 814 -28.51 -11.66 14.25
C ASP A 814 -27.96 -10.42 13.54
N LYS A 815 -27.03 -9.71 14.19
CA LYS A 815 -26.40 -8.47 13.70
C LYS A 815 -25.74 -8.65 12.33
N LEU A 816 -25.26 -9.85 12.03
CA LEU A 816 -24.49 -10.13 10.83
C LEU A 816 -24.83 -11.50 10.24
N VAL A 817 -25.97 -11.58 9.58
CA VAL A 817 -26.43 -12.73 8.79
C VAL A 817 -26.26 -12.42 7.31
N PHE A 818 -25.65 -13.33 6.56
CA PHE A 818 -25.50 -13.21 5.11
C PHE A 818 -26.68 -13.87 4.41
N SER A 819 -27.26 -13.17 3.43
CA SER A 819 -28.29 -13.68 2.53
C SER A 819 -27.87 -13.53 1.07
N GLN A 820 -28.56 -14.23 0.17
CA GLN A 820 -28.34 -14.11 -1.28
C GLN A 820 -28.58 -12.68 -1.80
N GLU A 821 -29.44 -11.90 -1.14
CA GLU A 821 -29.68 -10.50 -1.49
C GLU A 821 -28.47 -9.63 -1.13
N THR A 822 -27.84 -9.86 0.02
CA THR A 822 -26.73 -9.04 0.52
C THR A 822 -25.37 -9.48 -0.01
N CYS A 823 -25.19 -10.78 -0.26
CA CYS A 823 -23.93 -11.42 -0.58
C CYS A 823 -24.15 -12.55 -1.61
N PRO A 824 -24.55 -12.21 -2.85
CA PRO A 824 -24.89 -13.21 -3.88
C PRO A 824 -23.72 -14.14 -4.27
N ASP A 825 -22.48 -13.66 -4.18
CA ASP A 825 -21.28 -14.48 -4.41
C ASP A 825 -20.70 -15.08 -3.11
N GLY A 826 -21.39 -14.87 -1.99
CA GLY A 826 -20.99 -15.38 -0.68
C GLY A 826 -20.91 -16.91 -0.66
N PHE A 827 -19.98 -17.43 0.14
CA PHE A 827 -19.77 -18.88 0.22
C PHE A 827 -20.64 -19.49 1.31
N PHE A 828 -21.92 -19.69 1.02
CA PHE A 828 -22.91 -20.37 1.87
C PHE A 828 -24.15 -20.75 1.04
N LEU A 829 -24.98 -21.67 1.54
CA LEU A 829 -26.25 -22.06 0.93
C LEU A 829 -27.40 -21.53 1.77
N GLY A 830 -27.95 -20.38 1.38
CA GLY A 830 -29.07 -19.74 2.08
C GLY A 830 -30.29 -20.66 2.24
N ASP A 831 -30.68 -21.37 1.18
CA ASP A 831 -31.82 -22.29 1.18
C ASP A 831 -31.62 -23.51 2.09
N ALA A 832 -30.36 -23.80 2.45
CA ALA A 832 -29.99 -24.86 3.38
C ALA A 832 -29.54 -24.28 4.74
N GLY A 833 -30.11 -23.15 5.18
CA GLY A 833 -29.87 -22.57 6.51
C GLY A 833 -28.48 -21.96 6.72
N GLY A 834 -27.72 -21.70 5.64
CA GLY A 834 -26.42 -21.06 5.66
C GLY A 834 -26.46 -19.54 5.85
N GLY A 835 -25.30 -18.96 6.16
CA GLY A 835 -25.12 -17.50 6.25
C GLY A 835 -25.22 -16.91 7.67
N GLN A 836 -25.62 -17.70 8.66
CA GLN A 836 -25.61 -17.33 10.09
C GLN A 836 -24.37 -17.88 10.82
N LYS A 837 -24.03 -17.29 11.97
CA LYS A 837 -22.93 -17.78 12.81
C LYS A 837 -23.39 -18.85 13.79
N ILE A 838 -22.58 -19.90 13.96
CA ILE A 838 -22.76 -20.85 15.06
C ILE A 838 -22.46 -20.16 16.41
N ALA A 839 -23.17 -20.56 17.46
CA ALA A 839 -22.87 -20.12 18.83
C ALA A 839 -21.50 -20.65 19.26
N GLN A 840 -20.90 -20.00 20.26
CA GLN A 840 -19.76 -20.58 20.98
C GLN A 840 -20.27 -21.02 22.35
N VAL A 841 -20.01 -22.27 22.71
CA VAL A 841 -20.31 -22.87 24.02
C VAL A 841 -19.07 -23.52 24.60
N TRP A 842 -19.10 -23.87 25.88
CA TRP A 842 -18.07 -24.72 26.46
C TRP A 842 -18.42 -26.19 26.24
N VAL A 843 -17.46 -26.97 25.77
CA VAL A 843 -17.61 -28.40 25.50
C VAL A 843 -16.45 -29.19 26.10
N ARG A 844 -16.67 -30.49 26.33
CA ARG A 844 -15.59 -31.42 26.69
C ARG A 844 -15.85 -32.81 26.14
N GLN A 845 -14.79 -33.61 26.11
CA GLN A 845 -14.86 -35.05 25.94
C GLN A 845 -14.79 -35.72 27.32
N PRO A 846 -15.27 -36.97 27.46
CA PRO A 846 -15.15 -37.70 28.72
C PRO A 846 -13.69 -37.76 29.21
N GLY A 847 -13.46 -37.32 30.45
CA GLY A 847 -12.12 -37.28 31.07
C GLY A 847 -11.24 -36.09 30.68
N CYS A 848 -11.72 -35.17 29.83
CA CYS A 848 -11.01 -33.96 29.42
C CYS A 848 -11.55 -32.70 30.11
N LYS A 849 -10.71 -31.67 30.25
CA LYS A 849 -11.13 -30.36 30.75
C LYS A 849 -12.05 -29.64 29.74
N PRO A 850 -12.96 -28.76 30.21
CA PRO A 850 -13.74 -27.90 29.33
C PRO A 850 -12.86 -27.03 28.42
N GLN A 851 -13.28 -26.88 27.17
CA GLN A 851 -12.70 -25.96 26.19
C GLN A 851 -13.81 -25.27 25.39
N LEU A 852 -13.48 -24.16 24.74
CA LEU A 852 -14.42 -23.46 23.86
C LEU A 852 -14.71 -24.30 22.61
N SER A 853 -15.97 -24.32 22.19
CA SER A 853 -16.46 -25.12 21.06
C SER A 853 -15.75 -24.79 19.76
N ASP A 854 -15.30 -23.55 19.55
CA ASP A 854 -14.56 -23.18 18.34
C ASP A 854 -13.25 -23.97 18.21
N SER A 855 -12.54 -24.22 19.32
CA SER A 855 -11.32 -25.03 19.32
C SER A 855 -11.60 -26.51 19.07
N ALA A 856 -12.78 -26.98 19.45
CA ALA A 856 -13.22 -28.35 19.22
C ALA A 856 -13.75 -28.58 17.79
N PHE A 857 -14.54 -27.64 17.28
CA PHE A 857 -15.28 -27.76 16.02
C PHE A 857 -14.45 -27.28 14.82
N LEU A 858 -13.58 -26.29 15.01
CA LEU A 858 -12.75 -25.67 13.96
C LEU A 858 -11.26 -25.94 14.23
N ARG A 859 -10.90 -27.23 14.33
CA ARG A 859 -9.52 -27.68 14.64
C ARG A 859 -8.51 -27.29 13.57
N ASP A 860 -8.93 -27.33 12.31
CA ASP A 860 -8.16 -26.89 11.16
C ASP A 860 -8.87 -25.71 10.49
N LEU A 861 -8.20 -24.56 10.45
CA LEU A 861 -8.76 -23.34 9.88
C LEU A 861 -8.53 -23.23 8.36
N SER A 862 -7.82 -24.20 7.77
CA SER A 862 -7.42 -24.15 6.37
C SER A 862 -8.46 -24.70 5.38
N GLY A 863 -9.58 -25.24 5.88
CA GLY A 863 -10.70 -25.76 5.11
C GLY A 863 -12.01 -25.76 5.92
N LEU A 864 -13.05 -26.39 5.39
CA LEU A 864 -14.33 -26.60 6.05
C LEU A 864 -14.20 -27.61 7.21
N SER A 865 -15.17 -27.56 8.12
CA SER A 865 -15.36 -28.55 9.18
C SER A 865 -16.78 -29.09 9.16
N LEU A 866 -16.96 -30.36 9.48
CA LEU A 866 -18.28 -31.00 9.55
C LEU A 866 -18.60 -31.32 11.01
N LEU A 867 -19.70 -30.77 11.50
CA LEU A 867 -20.22 -31.06 12.84
C LEU A 867 -21.40 -32.02 12.71
N VAL A 868 -21.30 -33.19 13.35
CA VAL A 868 -22.34 -34.22 13.40
C VAL A 868 -23.03 -34.12 14.76
N LEU A 869 -24.31 -33.79 14.75
CA LEU A 869 -25.14 -33.71 15.95
C LEU A 869 -25.69 -35.10 16.28
N VAL A 870 -25.24 -35.65 17.39
CA VAL A 870 -25.57 -37.01 17.83
C VAL A 870 -26.67 -36.94 18.87
N THR A 871 -27.71 -37.75 18.67
CA THR A 871 -28.75 -38.02 19.67
C THR A 871 -28.73 -39.50 20.05
N GLU A 872 -29.40 -39.90 21.14
CA GLU A 872 -29.56 -41.31 21.53
C GLU A 872 -30.14 -42.19 20.42
N GLN A 873 -30.92 -41.60 19.50
CA GLN A 873 -31.58 -42.26 18.38
C GLN A 873 -30.78 -42.17 17.05
N SER A 874 -29.59 -41.57 17.05
CA SER A 874 -28.81 -41.30 15.83
C SER A 874 -28.11 -42.57 15.30
N TRP A 875 -28.33 -42.87 14.02
CA TRP A 875 -27.74 -43.99 13.28
C TRP A 875 -26.46 -43.62 12.51
N ILE A 876 -26.11 -42.32 12.43
CA ILE A 876 -25.00 -41.81 11.63
C ILE A 876 -23.68 -42.14 12.33
N ASN A 877 -22.98 -43.15 11.82
CA ASN A 877 -21.70 -43.57 12.37
C ASN A 877 -20.52 -42.98 11.59
N ARG A 878 -19.30 -43.16 12.10
CA ARG A 878 -18.07 -42.64 11.46
C ARG A 878 -17.82 -43.21 10.05
N GLN A 879 -18.26 -44.44 9.78
CA GLN A 879 -18.08 -45.08 8.47
C GLN A 879 -19.01 -44.46 7.43
N ASP A 880 -20.24 -44.11 7.80
CA ASP A 880 -21.17 -43.43 6.90
C ASP A 880 -20.64 -42.05 6.51
N ILE A 881 -20.06 -41.30 7.46
CA ILE A 881 -19.43 -40.02 7.17
C ILE A 881 -18.17 -40.17 6.32
N ALA A 882 -17.34 -41.18 6.57
CA ALA A 882 -16.18 -41.44 5.73
C ALA A 882 -16.60 -41.72 4.27
N ARG A 883 -17.64 -42.54 4.08
CA ARG A 883 -18.20 -42.83 2.76
C ARG A 883 -18.78 -41.57 2.10
N LEU A 884 -19.54 -40.76 2.85
CA LEU A 884 -20.07 -39.48 2.37
C LEU A 884 -18.96 -38.57 1.84
N LEU A 885 -17.86 -38.43 2.57
CA LEU A 885 -16.74 -37.57 2.17
C LEU A 885 -15.98 -38.13 0.97
N GLU A 886 -15.84 -39.45 0.88
CA GLU A 886 -15.25 -40.14 -0.27
C GLU A 886 -16.09 -39.97 -1.53
N GLU A 887 -17.41 -40.19 -1.43
CA GLU A 887 -18.37 -40.02 -2.53
C GLU A 887 -18.51 -38.56 -2.98
N ALA A 888 -18.42 -37.61 -2.04
CA ALA A 888 -18.44 -36.19 -2.37
C ALA A 888 -17.24 -35.76 -3.23
N ASP A 889 -16.10 -36.46 -3.10
CA ASP A 889 -14.88 -36.25 -3.89
C ASP A 889 -14.54 -34.75 -4.01
N LEU A 890 -14.40 -34.11 -2.85
CA LEU A 890 -14.06 -32.69 -2.74
C LEU A 890 -12.57 -32.47 -3.04
N PRO A 891 -12.18 -31.26 -3.49
CA PRO A 891 -10.78 -30.90 -3.66
C PRO A 891 -9.95 -31.18 -2.40
N ASP A 892 -8.76 -31.77 -2.57
CA ASP A 892 -7.94 -32.25 -1.45
C ASP A 892 -7.65 -31.13 -0.43
N GLY A 893 -7.92 -31.44 0.84
CA GLY A 893 -7.75 -30.52 1.96
C GLY A 893 -8.87 -29.50 2.16
N LEU A 894 -9.92 -29.47 1.32
CA LEU A 894 -11.07 -28.60 1.56
C LEU A 894 -11.93 -29.09 2.74
N LEU A 895 -12.15 -30.39 2.88
CA LEU A 895 -12.78 -31.01 4.05
C LEU A 895 -12.17 -32.40 4.23
N ARG A 896 -11.60 -32.66 5.40
CA ARG A 896 -10.96 -33.95 5.71
C ARG A 896 -11.71 -34.66 6.82
N VAL A 897 -11.56 -35.99 6.89
CA VAL A 897 -12.20 -36.80 7.94
C VAL A 897 -11.74 -36.40 9.34
N GLU A 898 -10.52 -35.88 9.49
CA GLU A 898 -10.01 -35.38 10.78
C GLU A 898 -10.74 -34.11 11.24
N ASN A 899 -11.35 -33.36 10.31
CA ASN A 899 -12.13 -32.15 10.56
C ASN A 899 -13.61 -32.43 10.84
N VAL A 900 -13.98 -33.71 10.99
CA VAL A 900 -15.30 -34.14 11.46
C VAL A 900 -15.32 -34.18 12.98
N SER A 901 -16.26 -33.46 13.58
CA SER A 901 -16.47 -33.42 15.03
C SER A 901 -17.86 -33.93 15.37
N PHE A 902 -17.97 -34.77 16.40
CA PHE A 902 -19.24 -35.29 16.90
C PHE A 902 -19.64 -34.51 18.14
N TYR A 903 -20.87 -34.00 18.16
CA TYR A 903 -21.41 -33.19 19.26
C TYR A 903 -22.72 -33.80 19.76
N GLN A 904 -22.73 -34.22 21.02
CA GLN A 904 -23.86 -34.89 21.66
C GLN A 904 -24.91 -33.86 22.10
N LEU A 905 -26.17 -34.10 21.72
CA LEU A 905 -27.34 -33.31 22.14
C LEU A 905 -28.03 -33.93 23.37
N ASP A 906 -28.22 -35.25 23.40
CA ASP A 906 -28.84 -35.99 24.51
C ASP A 906 -28.16 -37.37 24.76
N GLY A 907 -28.21 -37.90 25.98
CA GLY A 907 -27.67 -39.23 26.34
C GLY A 907 -26.16 -39.34 26.62
N ASP A 908 -25.73 -40.49 27.16
CA ASP A 908 -24.38 -40.73 27.74
C ASP A 908 -23.41 -41.55 26.84
N ASN A 909 -23.76 -41.79 25.57
CA ASN A 909 -23.31 -42.99 24.86
C ASN A 909 -22.11 -42.86 23.89
N ALA A 910 -21.28 -41.81 23.97
CA ALA A 910 -20.14 -41.69 23.06
C ALA A 910 -18.82 -41.30 23.76
N ARG A 911 -17.90 -42.27 23.91
CA ARG A 911 -16.54 -42.07 24.47
C ARG A 911 -15.68 -41.04 23.72
N THR A 912 -16.08 -40.59 22.53
CA THR A 912 -15.29 -39.69 21.67
C THR A 912 -16.03 -38.41 21.25
N ALA A 913 -17.30 -38.24 21.61
CA ALA A 913 -18.07 -37.04 21.26
C ALA A 913 -17.82 -35.90 22.25
N TYR A 914 -17.95 -34.66 21.76
CA TYR A 914 -18.03 -33.48 22.60
C TYR A 914 -19.44 -33.33 23.16
N TYR A 915 -19.57 -32.99 24.43
CA TYR A 915 -20.86 -32.63 25.02
C TYR A 915 -20.78 -31.25 25.68
N PRO A 916 -21.88 -30.49 25.71
CA PRO A 916 -21.91 -29.16 26.31
C PRO A 916 -21.65 -29.21 27.82
N CYS A 917 -20.94 -28.22 28.34
CA CYS A 917 -20.75 -28.02 29.77
C CYS A 917 -21.79 -27.04 30.29
N SER A 918 -22.53 -27.42 31.34
CA SER A 918 -23.45 -26.52 32.03
C SER A 918 -22.69 -25.42 32.79
N ALA A 919 -23.39 -24.36 33.22
CA ALA A 919 -22.77 -23.33 34.05
C ALA A 919 -22.17 -23.91 35.34
N ASP A 920 -22.87 -24.88 35.96
CA ASP A 920 -22.41 -25.55 37.18
C ASP A 920 -21.16 -26.41 36.93
N ASP A 921 -21.07 -27.05 35.78
CA ASP A 921 -19.86 -27.77 35.37
C ASP A 921 -18.64 -26.86 35.29
N LEU A 922 -18.81 -25.68 34.69
CA LEU A 922 -17.73 -24.71 34.55
C LEU A 922 -17.28 -24.19 35.90
N VAL A 923 -18.21 -23.88 36.80
CA VAL A 923 -17.90 -23.42 38.16
C VAL A 923 -17.12 -24.50 38.93
N ARG A 924 -17.49 -25.79 38.80
CA ARG A 924 -16.74 -26.90 39.41
C ARG A 924 -15.31 -27.02 38.90
N GLU A 925 -15.08 -26.66 37.64
CA GLU A 925 -13.75 -26.65 36.99
C GLU A 925 -12.99 -25.33 37.21
N GLY A 926 -13.54 -24.40 38.00
CA GLY A 926 -12.93 -23.09 38.28
C GLY A 926 -13.03 -22.08 37.13
N ILE A 927 -13.89 -22.34 36.13
CA ILE A 927 -14.17 -21.44 35.02
C ILE A 927 -15.41 -20.61 35.39
N LYS A 928 -15.29 -19.28 35.36
CA LYS A 928 -16.42 -18.39 35.60
C LYS A 928 -17.21 -18.21 34.30
N PRO A 929 -18.43 -18.78 34.16
CA PRO A 929 -19.25 -18.54 32.97
C PRO A 929 -19.66 -17.06 32.88
N ILE A 930 -19.74 -16.55 31.66
CA ILE A 930 -20.32 -15.23 31.40
C ILE A 930 -21.80 -15.21 31.80
N GLN A 931 -22.30 -14.04 32.22
CA GLN A 931 -23.70 -13.91 32.62
C GLN A 931 -24.63 -14.21 31.44
N GLY A 932 -25.65 -15.05 31.67
CA GLY A 932 -26.57 -15.47 30.62
C GLY A 932 -26.02 -16.56 29.69
N TYR A 933 -24.87 -17.18 30.02
CA TYR A 933 -24.36 -18.34 29.29
C TYR A 933 -25.41 -19.45 29.19
N ALA A 934 -25.67 -19.91 27.96
CA ALA A 934 -26.57 -21.00 27.66
C ALA A 934 -25.82 -22.13 26.94
N CYS A 935 -25.72 -23.29 27.60
CA CYS A 935 -25.04 -24.46 27.03
C CYS A 935 -25.78 -25.08 25.83
N THR A 936 -27.06 -24.77 25.66
CA THR A 936 -27.91 -25.17 24.52
C THR A 936 -27.77 -24.27 23.30
N ALA A 937 -27.01 -23.17 23.38
CA ALA A 937 -27.02 -22.12 22.37
C ALA A 937 -26.65 -22.58 20.94
N VAL A 938 -25.91 -23.69 20.80
CA VAL A 938 -25.64 -24.32 19.50
C VAL A 938 -26.93 -24.87 18.88
N GLU A 939 -27.72 -25.61 19.65
CA GLU A 939 -29.00 -26.19 19.23
C GLU A 939 -30.02 -25.08 18.93
N ASP A 940 -30.10 -24.09 19.82
CA ASP A 940 -31.03 -22.95 19.72
C ASP A 940 -30.88 -22.15 18.40
N ARG A 941 -29.71 -22.20 17.76
CA ARG A 941 -29.43 -21.50 16.49
C ARG A 941 -29.66 -22.33 15.25
N LEU A 942 -29.45 -23.64 15.33
CA LEU A 942 -29.53 -24.52 14.17
C LEU A 942 -30.97 -24.97 13.90
N GLY A 943 -31.82 -24.99 14.93
CA GLY A 943 -33.22 -25.41 14.83
C GLY A 943 -33.41 -26.91 14.96
N HIS A 944 -34.64 -27.33 15.25
CA HIS A 944 -34.98 -28.74 15.45
C HIS A 944 -34.85 -29.54 14.14
N GLY A 945 -34.30 -30.76 14.23
CA GLY A 945 -34.19 -31.70 13.11
C GLY A 945 -32.86 -31.66 12.35
N VAL A 946 -32.02 -30.65 12.56
CA VAL A 946 -30.65 -30.63 12.01
C VAL A 946 -29.82 -31.77 12.61
N ARG A 947 -29.02 -32.43 11.77
CA ARG A 947 -28.10 -33.51 12.17
C ARG A 947 -26.67 -33.28 11.70
N LEU A 948 -26.49 -32.57 10.60
CA LEU A 948 -25.19 -32.32 10.00
C LEU A 948 -25.05 -30.83 9.71
N VAL A 949 -23.92 -30.25 10.12
CA VAL A 949 -23.64 -28.81 9.94
C VAL A 949 -22.28 -28.66 9.29
N LEU A 950 -22.27 -28.04 8.11
CA LEU A 950 -21.04 -27.69 7.42
C LEU A 950 -20.62 -26.28 7.84
N LEU A 951 -19.44 -26.17 8.43
CA LEU A 951 -18.92 -24.95 9.05
C LEU A 951 -17.74 -24.38 8.27
N ARG A 952 -17.74 -23.05 8.14
CA ARG A 952 -16.59 -22.26 7.66
C ARG A 952 -15.63 -21.94 8.80
N PRO A 953 -14.33 -21.72 8.50
CA PRO A 953 -13.34 -21.27 9.48
C PRO A 953 -13.66 -19.97 10.21
N ASP A 954 -14.54 -19.13 9.66
CA ASP A 954 -14.92 -17.83 10.22
C ASP A 954 -16.24 -17.85 11.02
N PHE A 955 -16.59 -19.02 11.58
CA PHE A 955 -17.76 -19.30 12.44
C PHE A 955 -19.10 -19.35 11.72
N TYR A 956 -19.13 -19.10 10.41
CA TYR A 956 -20.36 -19.14 9.63
C TYR A 956 -20.74 -20.56 9.26
N VAL A 957 -22.04 -20.85 9.35
CA VAL A 957 -22.63 -22.06 8.79
C VAL A 957 -22.66 -21.89 7.28
N HIS A 958 -22.01 -22.81 6.56
CA HIS A 958 -22.16 -22.91 5.12
C HIS A 958 -23.53 -23.48 4.78
N SER A 959 -23.92 -24.59 5.41
CA SER A 959 -25.20 -25.27 5.21
C SER A 959 -25.49 -26.25 6.35
N VAL A 960 -26.77 -26.55 6.58
CA VAL A 960 -27.24 -27.62 7.46
C VAL A 960 -27.95 -28.71 6.66
N ALA A 961 -28.07 -29.89 7.25
CA ALA A 961 -28.84 -31.01 6.71
C ALA A 961 -29.46 -31.86 7.84
N ALA A 962 -30.63 -32.43 7.58
CA ALA A 962 -31.30 -33.38 8.46
C ALA A 962 -30.83 -34.82 8.23
N SER A 963 -30.28 -35.13 7.06
CA SER A 963 -29.81 -36.48 6.68
C SER A 963 -28.49 -36.47 5.90
N ILE A 964 -27.88 -37.65 5.73
CA ILE A 964 -26.65 -37.83 4.95
C ILE A 964 -26.89 -37.48 3.48
N GLU A 965 -28.04 -37.84 2.91
CA GLU A 965 -28.41 -37.58 1.52
C GLU A 965 -28.50 -36.07 1.24
N GLU A 966 -29.12 -35.31 2.15
CA GLU A 966 -29.17 -33.85 2.04
C GLU A 966 -27.76 -33.22 2.16
N MET A 967 -26.91 -33.76 3.04
CA MET A 967 -25.53 -33.29 3.15
C MET A 967 -24.72 -33.63 1.89
N ALA A 968 -24.93 -34.79 1.28
CA ALA A 968 -24.29 -35.15 0.01
C ALA A 968 -24.60 -34.14 -1.08
N GLU A 969 -25.88 -33.72 -1.20
CA GLU A 969 -26.29 -32.68 -2.14
C GLU A 969 -25.65 -31.32 -1.83
N ASN A 970 -25.54 -30.95 -0.55
CA ASN A 970 -24.83 -29.74 -0.14
C ASN A 970 -23.33 -29.79 -0.51
N LEU A 971 -22.66 -30.93 -0.31
CA LEU A 971 -21.25 -31.11 -0.68
C LEU A 971 -21.06 -31.11 -2.20
N ARG A 972 -22.02 -31.62 -2.97
CA ARG A 972 -22.03 -31.53 -4.44
C ARG A 972 -22.01 -30.07 -4.91
N LYS A 973 -22.81 -29.20 -4.29
CA LYS A 973 -22.80 -27.74 -4.55
C LYS A 973 -21.49 -27.07 -4.12
N VAL A 974 -20.85 -27.56 -3.05
CA VAL A 974 -19.50 -27.11 -2.66
C VAL A 974 -18.49 -27.47 -3.75
N LYS A 975 -18.52 -28.70 -4.25
CA LYS A 975 -17.66 -29.13 -5.37
C LYS A 975 -17.83 -28.22 -6.58
N GLU A 976 -19.07 -28.06 -7.04
CA GLU A 976 -19.43 -27.17 -8.17
C GLU A 976 -18.96 -25.73 -7.97
N TYR A 977 -18.93 -25.22 -6.74
CA TYR A 977 -18.44 -23.89 -6.45
C TYR A 977 -16.94 -23.74 -6.75
N PHE A 978 -16.15 -24.78 -6.52
CA PHE A 978 -14.69 -24.76 -6.72
C PHE A 978 -14.23 -25.18 -8.13
N GLY A 979 -15.13 -25.76 -8.93
CA GLY A 979 -14.87 -26.23 -10.29
C GLY A 979 -14.61 -27.73 -10.31
#